data_AF-A0AA42N1P2-F1
#
_entry.id   AF-A0AA42N1P2-F1
#
_cell.length_a   1.000
_cell.length_b   1.000
_cell.length_c   1.000
_cell.angle_alpha   90.00
_cell.angle_beta   90.00
_cell.angle_gamma   90.00
#
_symmetry.space_group_name_H-M   'P 1'
#
loop_
_entity.id
_entity.type
_entity.pdbx_description
1 polymer ?
#
loop_
_entity_poly.entity_id
_entity_poly.type
_entity_poly.pdbx_seq_one_letter_code
_entity_poly.pdbx_strand_id
1 'polypeptide(L)'
;MTRSPLRRLAFGALRRLLFLWVRSETINQSSFNLRLDRSKPVFYVLQQPSAADLAVVDRECSKAGLPRPVLPVAIGEQMEPAAFFYLTRSPSWFGGHDKRGAPPTLQRILASLDGNAVDDAQIVPVSVFWGQSPDRETSPWKLLFADTWAVTGRLRKLVSILILGRKTRVQFSAPIHLRELLDQNKGRERTLRMVQRILRVHFRNLKTTVIGPDVSHRRNLVKGLIHGPLVRQAIAEEVERDKISVEKAEAKALHYGNEIASDYTYTAIRFLETVLSWFWNKLYEGIQVNHLEAVRDIAHGHEIIYVPCHRSHIDYLLLSYLLFRNGLTPPHIAAGINLNMPVVGGILRRGGAFFMRRTFKGNPLYTAVFNEYLHTLFSKGFPVEYFVEGGRSRTGRTLQPKTGMLAITLRSFLRSNRLPIAFVPVYIGYERVLEGRTYLGELRGAAKKKESIFDIFKVIGAIRKQRFGSVHVNFGEPIKLAEFLDAEQPGWRTQDHGEQFRPAWLNATTNRLGAKVAQHLNEAAAINPVNLVGLALLSTSKLALDEKALARVLDLYLALLRKVPYSPHATLPEGDGQDLIRYVQSMDLLAEQKDALGKILYLDEQNAVLMTYYRNNVLHVFALPALLASFFLSSSRMSREQILRYCSALYPYLQSELFIRFTQEELEGVVDQWLEAFVEQGLLRREDDMFIRPAPSSRQFVLLTLLARAIVQTLQRFYMATALLLNAGQYALSAEELENLCVVMAQRLSILHGLNAPEFFDKSLFRHFIQTLLDQGVLRQNGEGKLSHHPQLTELVEGVAKRVLPAEIRMSIRQVALERGEDAAEPA
;
A
#
# COMPACT_ATOMS: atom_id res chain seq x y z
N MET A 1 -49.05 4.40 10.92
CA MET A 1 -49.36 4.41 12.37
C MET A 1 -50.61 5.26 12.56
N THR A 2 -51.62 4.70 13.21
CA THR A 2 -53.04 5.05 13.04
C THR A 2 -53.61 5.78 14.25
N ARG A 3 -54.39 6.85 13.97
CA ARG A 3 -55.53 7.52 14.68
C ARG A 3 -55.58 7.66 16.21
N SER A 4 -54.77 6.99 17.02
CA SER A 4 -54.88 6.95 18.49
C SER A 4 -54.11 8.10 19.17
N PRO A 5 -54.76 8.96 19.98
CA PRO A 5 -54.10 10.02 20.75
C PRO A 5 -53.08 9.46 21.76
N LEU A 6 -53.32 8.27 22.32
CA LEU A 6 -52.39 7.56 23.20
C LEU A 6 -51.04 7.23 22.52
N ARG A 7 -51.05 6.86 21.24
CA ARG A 7 -49.81 6.59 20.49
C ARG A 7 -49.04 7.86 20.17
N ARG A 8 -49.71 9.00 19.97
CA ARG A 8 -49.04 10.30 19.80
C ARG A 8 -48.39 10.77 21.10
N LEU A 9 -49.07 10.58 22.23
CA LEU A 9 -48.52 10.84 23.57
C LEU A 9 -47.32 9.93 23.85
N ALA A 10 -47.42 8.64 23.58
CA ALA A 10 -46.32 7.69 23.75
C ALA A 10 -45.11 8.01 22.85
N PHE A 11 -45.34 8.41 21.59
CA PHE A 11 -44.26 8.85 20.70
C PHE A 11 -43.64 10.18 21.15
N GLY A 12 -44.45 11.12 21.64
CA GLY A 12 -43.98 12.37 22.23
C GLY A 12 -43.13 12.17 23.48
N ALA A 13 -43.53 11.24 24.36
CA ALA A 13 -42.78 10.83 25.54
C ALA A 13 -41.47 10.12 25.15
N LEU A 14 -41.53 9.15 24.21
CA LEU A 14 -40.36 8.48 23.67
C LEU A 14 -39.37 9.48 23.05
N ARG A 15 -39.87 10.45 22.28
CA ARG A 15 -39.06 11.52 21.68
C ARG A 15 -38.38 12.34 22.78
N ARG A 16 -39.12 12.80 23.80
CA ARG A 16 -38.55 13.56 24.92
C ARG A 16 -37.49 12.77 25.68
N LEU A 17 -37.75 11.50 26.00
CA LEU A 17 -36.81 10.60 26.67
C LEU A 17 -35.55 10.34 25.83
N LEU A 18 -35.72 10.02 24.56
CA LEU A 18 -34.62 9.73 23.63
C LEU A 18 -33.69 10.93 23.49
N PHE A 19 -34.24 12.14 23.47
CA PHE A 19 -33.47 13.37 23.37
C PHE A 19 -32.86 13.90 24.67
N LEU A 20 -33.06 13.22 25.81
CA LEU A 20 -32.20 13.42 26.99
C LEU A 20 -30.78 12.93 26.73
N TRP A 21 -30.62 11.94 25.83
CA TRP A 21 -29.33 11.30 25.54
C TRP A 21 -28.87 11.41 24.08
N VAL A 22 -29.77 11.75 23.16
CA VAL A 22 -29.45 11.86 21.73
C VAL A 22 -29.19 13.30 21.32
N ARG A 23 -28.10 13.54 20.58
CA ARG A 23 -27.87 14.79 19.85
C ARG A 23 -27.70 14.45 18.38
N SER A 24 -28.51 15.09 17.55
CA SER A 24 -28.57 14.84 16.12
C SER A 24 -28.20 16.07 15.30
N GLU A 25 -27.47 15.84 14.21
CA GLU A 25 -27.06 16.84 13.22
C GLU A 25 -27.36 16.33 11.80
N THR A 26 -27.60 17.25 10.86
CA THR A 26 -27.76 16.93 9.43
C THR A 26 -26.41 16.97 8.73
N ILE A 27 -26.10 15.95 7.92
CA ILE A 27 -24.81 15.83 7.20
C ILE A 27 -24.61 16.99 6.20
N ASN A 28 -25.70 17.53 5.67
CA ASN A 28 -25.70 18.71 4.80
C ASN A 28 -26.44 19.84 5.53
N GLN A 29 -25.72 20.81 6.08
CA GLN A 29 -26.32 22.04 6.63
C GLN A 29 -26.83 22.91 5.47
N SER A 30 -28.06 22.67 5.03
CA SER A 30 -29.01 23.69 4.56
C SER A 30 -30.27 23.03 4.05
N SER A 31 -31.40 23.34 4.68
CA SER A 31 -32.74 23.11 4.12
C SER A 31 -32.94 23.82 2.77
N PHE A 32 -32.01 24.70 2.36
CA PHE A 32 -31.99 25.40 1.07
C PHE A 32 -31.44 24.55 -0.09
N ASN A 33 -30.62 23.52 0.15
CA ASN A 33 -30.05 22.70 -0.94
C ASN A 33 -30.92 21.51 -1.35
N LEU A 34 -31.87 21.10 -0.50
CA LEU A 34 -32.94 20.18 -0.92
C LEU A 34 -33.94 21.02 -1.72
N ARG A 35 -33.90 20.96 -3.06
CA ARG A 35 -34.87 21.58 -3.99
C ARG A 35 -36.28 20.99 -3.82
N LEU A 36 -36.83 21.08 -2.60
CA LEU A 36 -38.15 20.59 -2.21
C LEU A 36 -39.17 21.68 -2.51
N ASP A 37 -40.20 21.29 -3.24
CA ASP A 37 -41.36 22.13 -3.49
C ASP A 37 -42.33 21.96 -2.30
N ARG A 38 -42.37 22.97 -1.43
CA ARG A 38 -43.18 22.94 -0.21
C ARG A 38 -44.68 23.05 -0.48
N SER A 39 -45.08 23.46 -1.68
CA SER A 39 -46.48 23.48 -2.10
C SER A 39 -47.04 22.09 -2.39
N LYS A 40 -46.16 21.09 -2.54
CA LYS A 40 -46.52 19.72 -2.89
C LYS A 40 -46.41 18.76 -1.70
N PRO A 41 -47.15 17.63 -1.71
CA PRO A 41 -47.04 16.61 -0.67
C PRO A 41 -45.63 15.97 -0.64
N VAL A 42 -44.99 15.98 0.53
CA VAL A 42 -43.65 15.40 0.76
C VAL A 42 -43.74 14.17 1.66
N PHE A 43 -43.14 13.05 1.24
CA PHE A 43 -43.09 11.79 2.00
C PHE A 43 -41.64 11.35 2.26
N TYR A 44 -41.33 11.02 3.51
CA TYR A 44 -40.01 10.52 3.91
C TYR A 44 -39.98 8.99 3.91
N VAL A 45 -38.94 8.40 3.32
CA VAL A 45 -38.77 6.94 3.26
C VAL A 45 -37.61 6.52 4.13
N LEU A 46 -37.89 5.61 5.06
CA LEU A 46 -36.87 4.94 5.84
C LEU A 46 -36.73 3.48 5.39
N GLN A 47 -35.51 2.95 5.44
CA GLN A 47 -35.25 1.59 4.95
C GLN A 47 -35.96 0.52 5.80
N GLN A 48 -35.91 0.65 7.13
CA GLN A 48 -36.44 -0.34 8.09
C GLN A 48 -37.31 0.32 9.17
N PRO A 49 -38.31 -0.40 9.74
CA PRO A 49 -39.16 0.11 10.80
C PRO A 49 -38.39 0.45 12.08
N SER A 50 -38.30 1.72 12.43
CA SER A 50 -37.68 2.15 13.67
C SER A 50 -38.27 3.44 14.23
N ALA A 51 -38.88 3.33 15.43
CA ALA A 51 -39.43 4.50 16.13
C ALA A 51 -38.34 5.51 16.54
N ALA A 52 -37.12 5.03 16.84
CA ALA A 52 -35.99 5.88 17.17
C ALA A 52 -35.50 6.68 15.96
N ASP A 53 -35.32 6.05 14.81
CA ASP A 53 -34.92 6.75 13.58
C ASP A 53 -35.98 7.78 13.19
N LEU A 54 -37.26 7.40 13.25
CA LEU A 54 -38.37 8.31 12.97
C LEU A 54 -38.41 9.51 13.92
N ALA A 55 -38.13 9.31 15.22
CA ALA A 55 -38.07 10.40 16.19
C ALA A 55 -36.91 11.37 15.92
N VAL A 56 -35.78 10.85 15.44
CA VAL A 56 -34.64 11.67 15.02
C VAL A 56 -34.97 12.45 13.76
N VAL A 57 -35.52 11.80 12.74
CA VAL A 57 -35.94 12.46 11.49
C VAL A 57 -36.99 13.54 11.78
N ASP A 58 -38.00 13.27 12.64
CA ASP A 58 -39.00 14.26 13.03
C ASP A 58 -38.39 15.53 13.65
N ARG A 59 -37.36 15.37 14.52
CA ARG A 59 -36.69 16.51 15.13
C ARG A 59 -35.85 17.27 14.11
N GLU A 60 -35.10 16.59 13.26
CA GLU A 60 -34.26 17.25 12.26
C GLU A 60 -35.11 17.95 11.19
N CYS A 61 -36.23 17.38 10.76
CA CYS A 61 -37.21 18.09 9.94
C CYS A 61 -37.72 19.36 10.63
N SER A 62 -38.07 19.26 11.93
CA SER A 62 -38.51 20.41 12.71
C SER A 62 -37.44 21.50 12.88
N LYS A 63 -36.16 21.13 13.04
CA LYS A 63 -35.04 22.08 13.12
C LYS A 63 -34.74 22.74 11.77
N ALA A 64 -34.85 21.97 10.69
CA ALA A 64 -34.58 22.42 9.33
C ALA A 64 -35.74 23.21 8.69
N GLY A 65 -36.89 23.34 9.39
CA GLY A 65 -38.10 23.97 8.86
C GLY A 65 -38.79 23.18 7.75
N LEU A 66 -38.57 21.86 7.70
CA LEU A 66 -39.20 20.95 6.74
C LEU A 66 -40.52 20.36 7.29
N PRO A 67 -41.45 19.93 6.41
CA PRO A 67 -42.67 19.25 6.84
C PRO A 67 -42.35 18.06 7.73
N ARG A 68 -43.06 17.93 8.86
CA ARG A 68 -42.77 16.89 9.85
C ARG A 68 -43.35 15.53 9.41
N PRO A 69 -42.58 14.43 9.48
CA PRO A 69 -43.02 13.12 9.01
C PRO A 69 -44.23 12.57 9.78
N VAL A 70 -44.39 12.93 11.06
CA VAL A 70 -45.45 12.38 11.92
C VAL A 70 -46.76 13.18 11.86
N LEU A 71 -46.81 14.26 11.10
CA LEU A 71 -48.01 15.06 10.88
C LEU A 71 -48.79 14.54 9.67
N PRO A 72 -50.11 14.76 9.64
CA PRO A 72 -50.91 14.40 8.49
C PRO A 72 -50.58 15.28 7.28
N VAL A 73 -50.70 14.71 6.08
CA VAL A 73 -50.43 15.38 4.81
C VAL A 73 -51.59 15.14 3.87
N ALA A 74 -52.08 16.22 3.25
CA ALA A 74 -53.11 16.17 2.25
C ALA A 74 -52.55 15.61 0.93
N ILE A 75 -53.30 14.68 0.34
CA ILE A 75 -53.09 14.17 -1.01
C ILE A 75 -54.46 14.29 -1.72
N GLY A 76 -54.70 15.43 -2.34
CA GLY A 76 -55.98 15.75 -2.97
C GLY A 76 -57.06 15.84 -1.90
N GLU A 77 -58.17 15.11 -2.09
CA GLU A 77 -59.26 15.03 -1.10
C GLU A 77 -58.98 14.08 0.06
N GLN A 78 -57.89 13.31 0.01
CA GLN A 78 -57.55 12.32 1.04
C GLN A 78 -56.46 12.83 1.99
N MET A 79 -56.65 12.63 3.29
CA MET A 79 -55.66 12.97 4.31
C MET A 79 -54.89 11.73 4.75
N GLU A 80 -53.60 11.63 4.39
CA GLU A 80 -52.72 10.61 4.95
C GLU A 80 -52.35 10.98 6.39
N PRO A 81 -52.41 10.03 7.34
CA PRO A 81 -52.18 10.31 8.75
C PRO A 81 -50.72 10.60 9.11
N ALA A 82 -49.77 10.28 8.20
CA ALA A 82 -48.35 10.51 8.40
C ALA A 82 -47.62 10.61 7.05
N ALA A 83 -46.67 11.52 6.98
CA ALA A 83 -45.82 11.79 5.82
C ALA A 83 -44.59 10.86 5.73
N PHE A 84 -44.70 9.60 6.15
CA PHE A 84 -43.58 8.65 6.04
C PHE A 84 -44.05 7.22 5.78
N PHE A 85 -43.16 6.42 5.20
CA PHE A 85 -43.33 4.97 5.13
C PHE A 85 -41.99 4.23 5.18
N TYR A 86 -42.06 2.93 5.49
CA TYR A 86 -40.89 2.06 5.52
C TYR A 86 -40.81 1.23 4.25
N LEU A 87 -39.61 1.09 3.69
CA LEU A 87 -39.37 0.32 2.47
C LEU A 87 -39.49 -1.20 2.73
N THR A 88 -39.11 -1.67 3.93
CA THR A 88 -39.30 -3.05 4.37
C THR A 88 -40.38 -3.13 5.46
N ARG A 89 -41.25 -4.15 5.40
CA ARG A 89 -42.26 -4.42 6.45
C ARG A 89 -41.59 -5.03 7.68
N SER A 90 -42.13 -4.78 8.88
CA SER A 90 -41.59 -5.35 10.12
C SER A 90 -41.79 -6.87 10.14
N PRO A 91 -40.85 -7.64 10.72
CA PRO A 91 -41.10 -9.05 11.00
C PRO A 91 -42.33 -9.19 11.92
N SER A 92 -43.18 -10.18 11.63
CA SER A 92 -44.20 -10.63 12.57
C SER A 92 -43.51 -11.13 13.86
N TRP A 93 -44.18 -10.96 15.01
CA TRP A 93 -43.68 -11.43 16.31
C TRP A 93 -43.45 -12.97 16.30
N PHE A 94 -44.10 -13.69 15.39
CA PHE A 94 -43.98 -15.14 15.16
C PHE A 94 -43.20 -15.53 13.89
N GLY A 95 -42.16 -14.78 13.51
CA GLY A 95 -41.16 -15.27 12.54
C GLY A 95 -41.62 -15.43 11.08
N GLY A 96 -42.86 -15.06 10.74
CA GLY A 96 -43.32 -15.01 9.35
C GLY A 96 -42.69 -13.85 8.58
N HIS A 97 -41.92 -14.17 7.52
CA HIS A 97 -41.40 -13.20 6.56
C HIS A 97 -42.41 -12.95 5.44
N ASP A 98 -43.26 -11.93 5.58
CA ASP A 98 -44.04 -11.44 4.44
C ASP A 98 -43.14 -10.56 3.54
N LYS A 99 -42.48 -11.19 2.57
CA LYS A 99 -41.43 -10.58 1.72
C LYS A 99 -41.94 -9.86 0.47
N ARG A 100 -43.26 -9.83 0.19
CA ARG A 100 -43.76 -9.31 -1.10
C ARG A 100 -45.04 -8.49 -0.93
N GLY A 101 -44.88 -7.21 -0.62
CA GLY A 101 -45.96 -6.24 -0.73
C GLY A 101 -45.41 -4.83 -0.73
N ALA A 102 -45.96 -3.96 -1.58
CA ALA A 102 -45.58 -2.56 -1.53
C ALA A 102 -46.14 -1.88 -0.26
N PRO A 103 -45.47 -0.81 0.22
CA PRO A 103 -46.00 -0.02 1.32
C PRO A 103 -47.41 0.47 0.96
N PRO A 104 -48.43 0.24 1.80
CA PRO A 104 -49.81 0.67 1.51
C PRO A 104 -49.92 2.18 1.24
N THR A 105 -49.10 2.98 1.93
CA THR A 105 -49.01 4.43 1.71
C THR A 105 -48.53 4.75 0.29
N LEU A 106 -47.50 4.07 -0.21
CA LEU A 106 -47.01 4.27 -1.58
C LEU A 106 -48.06 3.89 -2.62
N GLN A 107 -48.82 2.82 -2.39
CA GLN A 107 -49.92 2.40 -3.28
C GLN A 107 -51.04 3.44 -3.35
N ARG A 108 -51.34 4.13 -2.24
CA ARG A 108 -52.37 5.19 -2.18
C ARG A 108 -51.90 6.51 -2.77
N ILE A 109 -50.63 6.87 -2.56
CA ILE A 109 -50.02 8.05 -3.21
C ILE A 109 -50.10 7.91 -4.73
N LEU A 110 -49.65 6.77 -5.27
CA LEU A 110 -49.71 6.53 -6.72
C LEU A 110 -51.16 6.46 -7.25
N ALA A 111 -52.12 5.96 -6.45
CA ALA A 111 -53.55 5.99 -6.81
C ALA A 111 -54.05 7.42 -7.06
N SER A 112 -53.65 8.33 -6.19
CA SER A 112 -54.16 9.70 -6.17
C SER A 112 -53.53 10.54 -7.29
N LEU A 113 -52.29 10.21 -7.67
CA LEU A 113 -51.60 10.81 -8.81
C LEU A 113 -52.16 10.29 -10.15
N ASP A 114 -52.43 8.98 -10.28
CA ASP A 114 -53.08 8.40 -11.47
C ASP A 114 -54.47 9.01 -11.73
N GLY A 115 -55.21 9.35 -10.67
CA GLY A 115 -56.52 10.01 -10.76
C GLY A 115 -56.48 11.53 -10.95
N ASN A 116 -55.29 12.14 -11.16
CA ASN A 116 -55.09 13.60 -11.25
C ASN A 116 -55.64 14.41 -10.06
N ALA A 117 -55.77 13.80 -8.87
CA ALA A 117 -56.23 14.51 -7.67
C ALA A 117 -55.13 15.41 -7.04
N VAL A 118 -53.88 15.25 -7.48
CA VAL A 118 -52.71 16.03 -7.05
C VAL A 118 -51.74 16.19 -8.22
N ASP A 119 -51.16 17.37 -8.40
CA ASP A 119 -50.23 17.65 -9.49
C ASP A 119 -48.94 16.83 -9.42
N ASP A 120 -48.31 16.67 -8.25
CA ASP A 120 -47.12 15.82 -8.05
C ASP A 120 -46.90 15.54 -6.56
N ALA A 121 -46.19 14.47 -6.22
CA ALA A 121 -45.80 14.15 -4.84
C ALA A 121 -44.32 13.76 -4.78
N GLN A 122 -43.61 14.28 -3.77
CA GLN A 122 -42.17 14.12 -3.63
C GLN A 122 -41.82 13.06 -2.57
N ILE A 123 -40.93 12.14 -2.92
CA ILE A 123 -40.39 11.15 -1.99
C ILE A 123 -38.94 11.48 -1.64
N VAL A 124 -38.64 11.60 -0.34
CA VAL A 124 -37.28 11.86 0.16
C VAL A 124 -36.74 10.62 0.88
N PRO A 125 -35.75 9.92 0.31
CA PRO A 125 -35.05 8.85 1.02
C PRO A 125 -34.22 9.43 2.19
N VAL A 126 -34.44 8.90 3.39
CA VAL A 126 -33.74 9.35 4.62
C VAL A 126 -33.02 8.20 5.29
N SER A 127 -31.74 8.43 5.59
CA SER A 127 -30.89 7.49 6.33
C SER A 127 -30.46 8.12 7.65
N VAL A 128 -30.57 7.35 8.74
CA VAL A 128 -30.14 7.76 10.09
C VAL A 128 -28.92 6.92 10.50
N PHE A 129 -27.83 7.60 10.80
CA PHE A 129 -26.56 7.00 11.21
C PHE A 129 -26.30 7.29 12.69
N TRP A 130 -26.23 6.25 13.51
CA TRP A 130 -25.95 6.35 14.94
C TRP A 130 -24.43 6.18 15.17
N GLY A 131 -23.76 7.15 15.81
CA GLY A 131 -22.32 7.07 16.16
C GLY A 131 -21.35 7.56 15.07
N GLN A 132 -21.76 8.52 14.24
CA GLN A 132 -20.86 9.15 13.27
C GLN A 132 -20.55 10.58 13.70
N SER A 133 -19.41 10.79 14.37
CA SER A 133 -18.68 12.06 14.37
C SER A 133 -17.28 11.84 13.79
N PRO A 134 -16.79 12.69 12.87
CA PRO A 134 -15.40 12.72 12.43
C PRO A 134 -14.41 13.00 13.58
N ASP A 135 -14.89 13.61 14.67
CA ASP A 135 -14.03 14.12 15.73
C ASP A 135 -14.34 13.47 17.10
N ARG A 136 -13.33 12.73 17.57
CA ARG A 136 -13.06 12.29 18.95
C ARG A 136 -14.15 11.46 19.65
N GLU A 137 -14.04 10.13 19.59
CA GLU A 137 -14.73 9.21 20.52
C GLU A 137 -13.76 8.56 21.52
N THR A 138 -14.20 8.39 22.76
CA THR A 138 -13.34 8.15 23.94
C THR A 138 -13.25 6.68 24.40
N SER A 139 -13.90 5.71 23.74
CA SER A 139 -13.73 4.30 24.11
C SER A 139 -13.81 3.35 22.91
N PRO A 140 -12.66 2.99 22.33
CA PRO A 140 -12.57 2.07 21.19
C PRO A 140 -13.23 0.71 21.46
N TRP A 141 -13.06 0.16 22.68
CA TRP A 141 -13.59 -1.16 23.03
C TRP A 141 -15.12 -1.29 22.87
N LYS A 142 -15.89 -0.22 23.08
CA LYS A 142 -17.35 -0.25 22.89
C LYS A 142 -17.75 -0.45 21.42
N LEU A 143 -16.90 -0.08 20.45
CA LEU A 143 -17.14 -0.26 19.01
C LEU A 143 -16.93 -1.72 18.56
N LEU A 144 -15.91 -2.40 19.11
CA LEU A 144 -15.67 -3.84 18.85
C LEU A 144 -16.78 -4.72 19.38
N PHE A 145 -17.26 -4.44 20.59
CA PHE A 145 -18.22 -5.28 21.29
C PHE A 145 -19.68 -5.03 20.88
N ALA A 146 -19.94 -4.00 20.07
CA ALA A 146 -21.28 -3.70 19.55
C ALA A 146 -21.83 -4.79 18.60
N ASP A 147 -20.96 -5.60 17.99
CA ASP A 147 -21.35 -6.70 17.10
C ASP A 147 -21.33 -8.08 17.76
N THR A 148 -20.55 -8.30 18.83
CA THR A 148 -20.39 -9.61 19.49
C THR A 148 -21.48 -9.94 20.50
N TRP A 149 -22.38 -9.01 20.81
CA TRP A 149 -23.53 -9.31 21.67
C TRP A 149 -24.57 -10.06 20.84
N ALA A 150 -24.57 -11.39 21.00
CA ALA A 150 -25.48 -12.35 20.39
C ALA A 150 -26.93 -12.21 20.89
N VAL A 151 -27.47 -11.00 20.92
CA VAL A 151 -28.86 -10.70 21.29
C VAL A 151 -29.53 -10.00 20.10
N THR A 152 -30.54 -10.65 19.57
CA THR A 152 -31.28 -10.23 18.37
C THR A 152 -32.16 -9.00 18.63
N GLY A 153 -32.21 -8.07 17.67
CA GLY A 153 -33.30 -7.09 17.51
C GLY A 153 -33.25 -5.80 18.36
N ARG A 154 -34.41 -5.40 18.91
CA ARG A 154 -34.70 -4.04 19.46
C ARG A 154 -33.79 -3.64 20.63
N LEU A 155 -33.26 -4.60 21.38
CA LEU A 155 -32.35 -4.36 22.50
C LEU A 155 -30.97 -3.85 22.04
N ARG A 156 -30.43 -4.39 20.93
CA ARG A 156 -29.21 -3.88 20.28
C ARG A 156 -29.34 -2.40 19.96
N LYS A 157 -30.49 -2.00 19.40
CA LYS A 157 -30.73 -0.60 19.03
C LYS A 157 -30.88 0.31 20.24
N LEU A 158 -31.53 -0.15 21.31
CA LEU A 158 -31.61 0.58 22.58
C LEU A 158 -30.21 0.82 23.16
N VAL A 159 -29.37 -0.21 23.21
CA VAL A 159 -27.97 -0.09 23.67
C VAL A 159 -27.14 0.83 22.76
N SER A 160 -27.27 0.71 21.43
CA SER A 160 -26.62 1.65 20.49
C SER A 160 -27.07 3.09 20.70
N ILE A 161 -28.35 3.35 20.97
CA ILE A 161 -28.86 4.69 21.27
C ILE A 161 -28.30 5.22 22.60
N LEU A 162 -28.22 4.37 23.63
CA LEU A 162 -27.67 4.74 24.94
C LEU A 162 -26.18 5.07 24.88
N ILE A 163 -25.41 4.34 24.06
CA ILE A 163 -23.95 4.48 23.96
C ILE A 163 -23.52 5.51 22.91
N LEU A 164 -24.16 5.52 21.74
CA LEU A 164 -23.74 6.29 20.55
C LEU A 164 -24.73 7.42 20.19
N GLY A 165 -25.83 7.57 20.94
CA GLY A 165 -26.90 8.51 20.62
C GLY A 165 -26.49 9.97 20.62
N ARG A 166 -25.45 10.36 21.35
CA ARG A 166 -24.96 11.75 21.37
C ARG A 166 -24.34 12.20 20.04
N LYS A 167 -24.17 11.30 19.07
CA LYS A 167 -23.49 11.54 17.79
C LYS A 167 -24.29 10.93 16.64
N THR A 168 -25.56 11.32 16.53
CA THR A 168 -26.46 10.83 15.49
C THR A 168 -26.45 11.78 14.29
N ARG A 169 -26.31 11.25 13.08
CA ARG A 169 -26.39 12.06 11.86
C ARG A 169 -27.54 11.61 10.97
N VAL A 170 -28.23 12.58 10.36
CA VAL A 170 -29.33 12.33 9.42
C VAL A 170 -28.92 12.82 8.03
N GLN A 171 -29.09 11.95 7.03
CA GLN A 171 -28.87 12.28 5.63
C GLN A 171 -30.20 12.26 4.89
N PHE A 172 -30.58 13.41 4.35
CA PHE A 172 -31.68 13.56 3.40
C PHE A 172 -31.12 13.46 1.99
N SER A 173 -31.65 12.54 1.19
CA SER A 173 -31.26 12.38 -0.21
C SER A 173 -32.07 13.30 -1.13
N ALA A 174 -31.65 13.43 -2.39
CA ALA A 174 -32.42 14.20 -3.37
C ALA A 174 -33.87 13.69 -3.49
N PRO A 175 -34.86 14.60 -3.60
CA PRO A 175 -36.26 14.21 -3.75
C PRO A 175 -36.50 13.49 -5.08
N ILE A 176 -37.33 12.45 -5.05
CA ILE A 176 -37.81 11.73 -6.22
C ILE A 176 -39.22 12.21 -6.50
N HIS A 177 -39.44 12.81 -7.67
CA HIS A 177 -40.75 13.24 -8.14
C HIS A 177 -41.53 12.05 -8.70
N LEU A 178 -42.73 11.81 -8.17
CA LEU A 178 -43.51 10.63 -8.58
C LEU A 178 -44.25 10.84 -9.89
N ARG A 179 -44.62 12.07 -10.24
CA ARG A 179 -45.30 12.37 -11.52
C ARG A 179 -44.40 12.00 -12.72
N GLU A 180 -43.12 12.38 -12.68
CA GLU A 180 -42.14 12.05 -13.73
C GLU A 180 -42.00 10.53 -13.97
N LEU A 181 -42.22 9.71 -12.94
CA LEU A 181 -42.17 8.25 -13.03
C LEU A 181 -43.48 7.65 -13.54
N LEU A 182 -44.61 8.34 -13.36
CA LEU A 182 -45.93 7.95 -13.85
C LEU A 182 -46.11 8.30 -15.33
N ASP A 183 -45.62 9.47 -15.77
CA ASP A 183 -45.72 9.95 -17.16
C ASP A 183 -45.00 9.04 -18.16
N GLN A 184 -44.15 8.13 -17.69
CA GLN A 184 -43.53 7.06 -18.49
C GLN A 184 -44.54 5.99 -18.94
N ASN A 185 -45.80 6.06 -18.50
CA ASN A 185 -46.96 5.30 -18.99
C ASN A 185 -46.80 3.76 -18.99
N LYS A 186 -46.12 3.22 -17.95
CA LYS A 186 -45.81 1.77 -17.83
C LYS A 186 -46.91 0.95 -17.11
N GLY A 187 -47.99 1.60 -16.67
CA GLY A 187 -49.04 1.00 -15.83
C GLY A 187 -48.69 0.96 -14.34
N ARG A 188 -49.70 1.15 -13.49
CA ARG A 188 -49.57 1.40 -12.03
C ARG A 188 -48.72 0.38 -11.27
N GLU A 189 -48.91 -0.92 -11.52
CA GLU A 189 -48.12 -1.97 -10.85
C GLU A 189 -46.64 -1.99 -11.25
N ARG A 190 -46.33 -1.60 -12.49
CA ARG A 190 -44.95 -1.54 -12.97
C ARG A 190 -44.24 -0.31 -12.40
N THR A 191 -44.91 0.85 -12.36
CA THR A 191 -44.39 2.06 -11.71
C THR A 191 -44.12 1.83 -10.23
N LEU A 192 -45.04 1.16 -9.52
CA LEU A 192 -44.85 0.79 -8.12
C LEU A 192 -43.58 -0.07 -7.90
N ARG A 193 -43.39 -1.11 -8.72
CA ARG A 193 -42.18 -1.96 -8.67
C ARG A 193 -40.92 -1.19 -9.01
N MET A 194 -40.99 -0.26 -9.97
CA MET A 194 -39.88 0.59 -10.38
C MET A 194 -39.45 1.52 -9.24
N VAL A 195 -40.38 2.26 -8.62
CA VAL A 195 -40.09 3.13 -7.46
C VAL A 195 -39.45 2.34 -6.32
N GLN A 196 -39.97 1.15 -6.01
CA GLN A 196 -39.37 0.29 -4.99
C GLN A 196 -37.98 -0.23 -5.36
N ARG A 197 -37.71 -0.47 -6.65
CA ARG A 197 -36.40 -0.89 -7.12
C ARG A 197 -35.42 0.27 -7.03
N ILE A 198 -35.81 1.47 -7.46
CA ILE A 198 -35.01 2.70 -7.34
C ILE A 198 -34.65 2.94 -5.88
N LEU A 199 -35.61 2.94 -4.96
CA LEU A 199 -35.37 3.12 -3.53
C LEU A 199 -34.44 2.04 -2.94
N ARG A 200 -34.63 0.76 -3.33
CA ARG A 200 -33.75 -0.34 -2.88
C ARG A 200 -32.32 -0.17 -3.39
N VAL A 201 -32.15 0.20 -4.66
CA VAL A 201 -30.84 0.46 -5.26
C VAL A 201 -30.21 1.68 -4.61
N HIS A 202 -30.95 2.75 -4.36
CA HIS A 202 -30.49 3.96 -3.67
C HIS A 202 -29.93 3.67 -2.28
N PHE A 203 -30.71 3.01 -1.41
CA PHE A 203 -30.23 2.64 -0.07
C PHE A 203 -29.08 1.63 -0.10
N ARG A 204 -29.02 0.76 -1.13
CA ARG A 204 -27.89 -0.14 -1.32
C ARG A 204 -26.64 0.63 -1.74
N ASN A 205 -26.74 1.54 -2.71
CA ASN A 205 -25.64 2.35 -3.21
C ASN A 205 -25.06 3.24 -2.11
N LEU A 206 -25.92 3.92 -1.33
CA LEU A 206 -25.50 4.67 -0.14
C LEU A 206 -24.70 3.82 0.85
N LYS A 207 -25.14 2.57 1.07
CA LYS A 207 -24.43 1.63 1.95
C LYS A 207 -23.10 1.17 1.31
N THR A 208 -23.07 0.92 0.00
CA THR A 208 -21.86 0.46 -0.69
C THR A 208 -20.82 1.55 -0.92
N THR A 209 -21.20 2.82 -1.05
CA THR A 209 -20.24 3.93 -1.16
C THR A 209 -19.45 4.13 0.13
N VAL A 210 -20.04 3.78 1.29
CA VAL A 210 -19.41 3.94 2.61
C VAL A 210 -18.74 2.65 3.12
N ILE A 211 -19.22 1.47 2.68
CA ILE A 211 -18.80 0.16 3.23
C ILE A 211 -18.13 -0.73 2.17
N GLY A 212 -18.26 -0.42 0.88
CA GLY A 212 -17.96 -1.34 -0.23
C GLY A 212 -19.15 -2.26 -0.58
N PRO A 213 -19.08 -3.03 -1.68
CA PRO A 213 -20.09 -4.03 -2.02
C PRO A 213 -20.35 -4.97 -0.83
N ASP A 214 -21.61 -5.38 -0.61
CA ASP A 214 -21.94 -6.31 0.49
C ASP A 214 -21.22 -7.64 0.23
N VAL A 215 -20.16 -7.92 0.99
CA VAL A 215 -19.51 -9.22 0.99
C VAL A 215 -20.53 -10.16 1.61
N SER A 216 -21.19 -10.97 0.79
CA SER A 216 -22.01 -12.09 1.24
C SER A 216 -21.28 -12.79 2.39
N HIS A 217 -21.87 -12.80 3.61
CA HIS A 217 -21.29 -13.36 4.85
C HIS A 217 -20.25 -14.44 4.55
N ARG A 218 -19.05 -14.39 5.14
CA ARG A 218 -17.93 -15.32 4.89
C ARG A 218 -18.36 -16.76 4.56
N ARG A 219 -19.33 -17.30 5.31
CA ARG A 219 -19.93 -18.63 5.08
C ARG A 219 -20.51 -18.81 3.67
N ASN A 220 -21.26 -17.84 3.15
CA ASN A 220 -21.82 -17.84 1.80
C ASN A 220 -20.74 -17.68 0.74
N LEU A 221 -19.74 -16.83 0.98
CA LEU A 221 -18.60 -16.68 0.07
C LEU A 221 -17.85 -18.01 -0.06
N VAL A 222 -17.48 -18.64 1.07
CA VAL A 222 -16.77 -19.92 1.11
C VAL A 222 -17.58 -21.05 0.48
N LYS A 223 -18.90 -21.11 0.72
CA LYS A 223 -19.79 -22.07 0.05
C LYS A 223 -19.89 -21.83 -1.46
N GLY A 224 -19.74 -20.59 -1.92
CA GLY A 224 -19.65 -20.30 -3.36
C GLY A 224 -18.37 -20.85 -3.99
N LEU A 225 -17.23 -20.75 -3.30
CA LEU A 225 -15.92 -21.16 -3.84
C LEU A 225 -15.87 -22.64 -4.23
N ILE A 226 -16.49 -23.52 -3.44
CA ILE A 226 -16.49 -24.97 -3.71
C ILE A 226 -17.24 -25.36 -4.98
N HIS A 227 -18.08 -24.46 -5.51
CA HIS A 227 -18.77 -24.66 -6.77
C HIS A 227 -17.99 -24.11 -7.97
N GLY A 228 -16.84 -23.45 -7.72
CA GLY A 228 -15.93 -23.03 -8.77
C GLY A 228 -15.38 -24.23 -9.53
N PRO A 229 -15.33 -24.19 -10.87
CA PRO A 229 -14.96 -25.33 -11.71
C PRO A 229 -13.53 -25.83 -11.44
N LEU A 230 -12.56 -24.91 -11.28
CA LEU A 230 -11.18 -25.26 -10.91
C LEU A 230 -11.09 -25.90 -9.52
N VAL A 231 -11.97 -25.51 -8.59
CA VAL A 231 -12.02 -26.09 -7.24
C VAL A 231 -12.65 -27.48 -7.29
N ARG A 232 -13.72 -27.67 -8.06
CA ARG A 232 -14.34 -28.99 -8.28
C ARG A 232 -13.38 -29.98 -8.93
N GLN A 233 -12.63 -29.54 -9.93
CA GLN A 233 -11.59 -30.34 -10.54
C GLN A 233 -10.52 -30.73 -9.51
N ALA A 234 -10.01 -29.77 -8.74
CA ALA A 234 -9.02 -30.07 -7.71
C ALA A 234 -9.56 -30.98 -6.59
N ILE A 235 -10.87 -30.92 -6.29
CA ILE A 235 -11.54 -31.86 -5.37
C ILE A 235 -11.52 -33.27 -5.96
N ALA A 236 -11.87 -33.43 -7.24
CA ALA A 236 -11.82 -34.73 -7.92
C ALA A 236 -10.39 -35.30 -7.96
N GLU A 237 -9.39 -34.48 -8.29
CA GLU A 237 -7.98 -34.90 -8.28
C GLU A 237 -7.49 -35.28 -6.87
N GLU A 238 -7.94 -34.57 -5.84
CA GLU A 238 -7.62 -34.88 -4.44
C GLU A 238 -8.25 -36.22 -4.00
N VAL A 239 -9.49 -36.50 -4.43
CA VAL A 239 -10.21 -37.76 -4.17
C VAL A 239 -9.42 -38.94 -4.75
N GLU A 240 -9.01 -38.84 -6.01
CA GLU A 240 -8.23 -39.87 -6.70
C GLU A 240 -6.85 -40.07 -6.06
N ARG A 241 -6.15 -38.98 -5.76
CA ARG A 241 -4.78 -39.01 -5.23
C ARG A 241 -4.71 -39.53 -3.79
N ASP A 242 -5.58 -39.05 -2.91
CA ASP A 242 -5.55 -39.36 -1.48
C ASP A 242 -6.50 -40.53 -1.12
N LYS A 243 -7.25 -41.08 -2.07
CA LYS A 243 -8.25 -42.16 -1.89
C LYS A 243 -9.25 -41.86 -0.76
N ILE A 244 -9.79 -40.63 -0.76
CA ILE A 244 -10.79 -40.17 0.22
C ILE A 244 -12.16 -40.00 -0.42
N SER A 245 -13.23 -40.00 0.38
CA SER A 245 -14.57 -39.71 -0.15
C SER A 245 -14.69 -38.25 -0.62
N VAL A 246 -15.61 -38.01 -1.55
CA VAL A 246 -15.91 -36.67 -2.08
C VAL A 246 -16.29 -35.72 -0.96
N GLU A 247 -17.11 -36.15 0.01
CA GLU A 247 -17.54 -35.33 1.14
C GLU A 247 -16.35 -34.90 2.01
N LYS A 248 -15.36 -35.79 2.18
CA LYS A 248 -14.15 -35.49 2.95
C LYS A 248 -13.28 -34.48 2.21
N ALA A 249 -13.17 -34.57 0.90
CA ALA A 249 -12.45 -33.60 0.06
C ALA A 249 -13.16 -32.23 0.03
N GLU A 250 -14.49 -32.21 -0.09
CA GLU A 250 -15.28 -30.98 0.02
C GLU A 250 -15.16 -30.33 1.41
N ALA A 251 -15.17 -31.13 2.48
CA ALA A 251 -14.94 -30.64 3.84
C ALA A 251 -13.54 -30.03 4.00
N LYS A 252 -12.50 -30.65 3.41
CA LYS A 252 -11.15 -30.06 3.33
C LYS A 252 -11.18 -28.72 2.57
N ALA A 253 -11.85 -28.65 1.42
CA ALA A 253 -11.96 -27.43 0.63
C ALA A 253 -12.67 -26.29 1.39
N LEU A 254 -13.76 -26.61 2.10
CA LEU A 254 -14.46 -25.68 2.98
C LEU A 254 -13.58 -25.23 4.15
N HIS A 255 -12.78 -26.12 4.71
CA HIS A 255 -11.82 -25.78 5.76
C HIS A 255 -10.78 -24.78 5.23
N TYR A 256 -10.19 -25.03 4.05
CA TYR A 256 -9.27 -24.10 3.40
C TYR A 256 -9.92 -22.76 3.09
N GLY A 257 -11.13 -22.75 2.53
CA GLY A 257 -11.86 -21.52 2.25
C GLY A 257 -12.12 -20.71 3.52
N ASN A 258 -12.46 -21.38 4.63
CA ASN A 258 -12.58 -20.72 5.93
C ASN A 258 -11.24 -20.23 6.49
N GLU A 259 -10.15 -20.97 6.30
CA GLU A 259 -8.81 -20.54 6.71
C GLU A 259 -8.42 -19.24 5.99
N ILE A 260 -8.72 -19.16 4.69
CA ILE A 260 -8.34 -18.05 3.81
C ILE A 260 -9.23 -16.83 4.04
N ALA A 261 -10.54 -16.97 3.87
CA ALA A 261 -11.45 -15.85 3.66
C ALA A 261 -11.45 -14.81 4.80
N SER A 262 -11.56 -13.54 4.40
CA SER A 262 -11.85 -12.42 5.29
C SER A 262 -13.30 -12.45 5.79
N ASP A 263 -13.63 -11.64 6.79
CA ASP A 263 -15.00 -11.47 7.31
C ASP A 263 -15.30 -10.00 7.51
N TYR A 264 -15.15 -9.20 6.45
CA TYR A 264 -15.17 -7.74 6.46
C TYR A 264 -16.38 -7.15 7.21
N THR A 265 -16.14 -6.34 8.26
CA THR A 265 -17.20 -5.62 8.98
C THR A 265 -16.87 -4.14 9.22
N TYR A 266 -17.84 -3.27 8.95
CA TYR A 266 -17.70 -1.82 9.15
C TYR A 266 -17.39 -1.43 10.61
N THR A 267 -17.93 -2.16 11.59
CA THR A 267 -17.69 -1.94 13.03
C THR A 267 -16.23 -2.15 13.41
N ALA A 268 -15.59 -3.19 12.88
CA ALA A 268 -14.18 -3.47 13.12
C ALA A 268 -13.31 -2.40 12.46
N ILE A 269 -13.65 -1.96 11.24
CA ILE A 269 -12.96 -0.85 10.57
C ILE A 269 -13.05 0.44 11.39
N ARG A 270 -14.24 0.82 11.87
CA ARG A 270 -14.41 2.01 12.74
C ARG A 270 -13.62 1.91 14.04
N PHE A 271 -13.62 0.73 14.66
CA PHE A 271 -12.78 0.50 15.83
C PHE A 271 -11.30 0.71 15.51
N LEU A 272 -10.80 0.06 14.45
CA LEU A 272 -9.41 0.17 14.03
C LEU A 272 -9.06 1.63 13.70
N GLU A 273 -9.95 2.38 13.05
CA GLU A 273 -9.76 3.80 12.76
C GLU A 273 -9.57 4.64 14.03
N THR A 274 -10.33 4.38 15.08
CA THR A 274 -10.18 5.11 16.35
C THR A 274 -8.87 4.76 17.06
N VAL A 275 -8.53 3.47 17.12
CA VAL A 275 -7.27 3.01 17.75
C VAL A 275 -6.06 3.54 16.99
N LEU A 276 -6.09 3.45 15.66
CA LEU A 276 -5.01 3.90 14.80
C LEU A 276 -4.90 5.42 14.80
N SER A 277 -6.00 6.17 14.80
CA SER A 277 -5.96 7.63 14.99
C SER A 277 -5.26 8.03 16.28
N TRP A 278 -5.55 7.34 17.39
CA TRP A 278 -4.83 7.57 18.64
C TRP A 278 -3.34 7.22 18.50
N PHE A 279 -3.04 6.07 17.91
CA PHE A 279 -1.67 5.57 17.74
C PHE A 279 -0.80 6.55 16.94
N TRP A 280 -1.27 6.98 15.77
CA TRP A 280 -0.53 7.88 14.89
C TRP A 280 -0.31 9.25 15.52
N ASN A 281 -1.33 9.84 16.15
CA ASN A 281 -1.22 11.16 16.80
C ASN A 281 -0.45 11.12 18.13
N LYS A 282 -0.26 9.93 18.73
CA LYS A 282 0.41 9.79 20.02
C LYS A 282 1.88 9.44 19.87
N LEU A 283 2.21 8.64 18.86
CA LEU A 283 3.55 8.11 18.65
C LEU A 283 4.32 8.92 17.61
N TYR A 284 3.67 9.26 16.50
CA TYR A 284 4.23 10.06 15.42
C TYR A 284 3.68 11.49 15.46
N GLU A 285 4.33 12.41 14.74
CA GLU A 285 3.90 13.81 14.60
C GLU A 285 2.79 14.00 13.56
N GLY A 286 2.46 12.94 12.82
CA GLY A 286 1.41 12.93 11.82
C GLY A 286 1.70 11.93 10.70
N ILE A 287 0.77 11.86 9.76
CA ILE A 287 0.96 11.13 8.50
C ILE A 287 0.84 12.13 7.36
N GLN A 288 1.89 12.27 6.58
CA GLN A 288 1.91 13.06 5.36
C GLN A 288 1.51 12.17 4.20
N VAL A 289 0.47 12.56 3.46
CA VAL A 289 -0.07 11.79 2.34
C VAL A 289 0.03 12.62 1.07
N ASN A 290 0.67 12.07 0.03
CA ASN A 290 0.86 12.76 -1.24
C ASN A 290 0.33 11.91 -2.40
N HIS A 291 -0.14 12.59 -3.46
CA HIS A 291 -0.58 12.00 -4.73
C HIS A 291 -1.80 11.05 -4.62
N LEU A 292 -2.64 11.22 -3.60
CA LEU A 292 -3.83 10.39 -3.43
C LEU A 292 -4.92 10.69 -4.48
N GLU A 293 -4.90 11.88 -5.07
CA GLU A 293 -5.91 12.33 -6.04
C GLU A 293 -6.00 11.39 -7.25
N ALA A 294 -4.86 11.03 -7.84
CA ALA A 294 -4.80 10.14 -9.00
C ALA A 294 -5.42 8.76 -8.71
N VAL A 295 -5.28 8.27 -7.47
CA VAL A 295 -5.90 7.01 -7.03
C VAL A 295 -7.41 7.14 -6.94
N ARG A 296 -7.93 8.29 -6.45
CA ARG A 296 -9.38 8.53 -6.38
C ARG A 296 -10.01 8.53 -7.77
N ASP A 297 -9.34 9.11 -8.76
CA ASP A 297 -9.85 9.17 -10.14
C ASP A 297 -9.93 7.77 -10.77
N ILE A 298 -8.89 6.95 -10.59
CA ILE A 298 -8.83 5.58 -11.15
C ILE A 298 -9.78 4.62 -10.42
N ALA A 299 -10.04 4.84 -9.13
CA ALA A 299 -10.95 4.03 -8.31
C ALA A 299 -12.38 3.96 -8.87
N HIS A 300 -12.80 4.96 -9.66
CA HIS A 300 -14.15 5.01 -10.23
C HIS A 300 -14.36 4.13 -11.48
N GLY A 301 -13.32 3.43 -11.97
CA GLY A 301 -13.42 2.57 -13.16
C GLY A 301 -12.55 1.31 -13.14
N HIS A 302 -11.71 1.12 -12.12
CA HIS A 302 -10.76 0.01 -12.06
C HIS A 302 -10.88 -0.79 -10.77
N GLU A 303 -10.51 -2.07 -10.84
CA GLU A 303 -10.21 -2.88 -9.67
C GLU A 303 -8.81 -2.52 -9.19
N ILE A 304 -8.72 -1.92 -8.00
CA ILE A 304 -7.45 -1.46 -7.45
C ILE A 304 -6.76 -2.58 -6.69
N ILE A 305 -5.49 -2.80 -7.03
CA ILE A 305 -4.58 -3.64 -6.28
C ILE A 305 -3.47 -2.76 -5.72
N TYR A 306 -3.54 -2.48 -4.42
CA TYR A 306 -2.49 -1.75 -3.73
C TYR A 306 -1.28 -2.66 -3.52
N VAL A 307 -0.12 -2.18 -3.95
CA VAL A 307 1.17 -2.88 -3.82
C VAL A 307 2.14 -2.02 -3.03
N PRO A 308 1.98 -1.94 -1.69
CA PRO A 308 2.87 -1.17 -0.85
C PRO A 308 4.25 -1.81 -0.70
N CYS A 309 5.28 -1.00 -0.42
CA CYS A 309 6.53 -1.52 0.14
C CYS A 309 6.33 -1.94 1.60
N HIS A 310 7.12 -2.89 2.09
CA HIS A 310 6.97 -3.43 3.44
C HIS A 310 8.14 -3.06 4.36
N ARG A 311 7.90 -2.11 5.26
CA ARG A 311 8.88 -1.57 6.21
C ARG A 311 8.55 -1.89 7.67
N SER A 312 7.28 -2.04 8.02
CA SER A 312 6.82 -2.30 9.40
C SER A 312 5.57 -3.19 9.45
N HIS A 313 5.31 -3.86 10.58
CA HIS A 313 4.08 -4.62 10.83
C HIS A 313 2.82 -3.75 10.89
N ILE A 314 2.93 -2.42 10.89
CA ILE A 314 1.78 -1.52 10.90
C ILE A 314 1.40 -1.03 9.50
N ASP A 315 2.17 -1.35 8.45
CA ASP A 315 1.98 -0.80 7.08
C ASP A 315 0.58 -1.07 6.52
N TYR A 316 0.09 -2.31 6.65
CA TYR A 316 -1.24 -2.68 6.16
C TYR A 316 -2.38 -2.04 6.98
N LEU A 317 -2.12 -1.75 8.26
CA LEU A 317 -3.05 -0.98 9.09
C LEU A 317 -3.04 0.49 8.70
N LEU A 318 -1.86 1.03 8.39
CA LEU A 318 -1.66 2.42 7.94
C LEU A 318 -2.42 2.68 6.64
N LEU A 319 -2.22 1.84 5.61
CA LEU A 319 -2.88 2.06 4.32
C LEU A 319 -4.40 1.95 4.45
N SER A 320 -4.89 0.91 5.14
CA SER A 320 -6.34 0.75 5.41
C SER A 320 -6.92 1.94 6.18
N TYR A 321 -6.20 2.44 7.19
CA TYR A 321 -6.57 3.63 7.95
C TYR A 321 -6.67 4.88 7.08
N LEU A 322 -5.65 5.12 6.25
CA LEU A 322 -5.58 6.28 5.38
C LEU A 322 -6.68 6.27 4.33
N LEU A 323 -6.90 5.14 3.66
CA LEU A 323 -7.95 5.01 2.66
C LEU A 323 -9.33 5.27 3.29
N PHE A 324 -9.60 4.68 4.45
CA PHE A 324 -10.87 4.88 5.16
C PHE A 324 -11.10 6.36 5.56
N ARG A 325 -10.08 7.02 6.11
CA ARG A 325 -10.14 8.45 6.50
C ARG A 325 -10.38 9.37 5.30
N ASN A 326 -9.94 8.95 4.11
CA ASN A 326 -10.08 9.67 2.86
C ASN A 326 -11.33 9.28 2.04
N GLY A 327 -12.27 8.53 2.63
CA GLY A 327 -13.52 8.15 1.98
C GLY A 327 -13.37 7.04 0.92
N LEU A 328 -12.22 6.39 0.85
CA LEU A 328 -11.97 5.23 -0.02
C LEU A 328 -12.25 3.93 0.73
N THR A 329 -12.58 2.88 -0.02
CA THR A 329 -12.86 1.56 0.56
C THR A 329 -11.56 0.87 1.00
N PRO A 330 -11.42 0.47 2.28
CA PRO A 330 -10.28 -0.33 2.73
C PRO A 330 -10.12 -1.64 1.96
N PRO A 331 -8.88 -2.04 1.62
CA PRO A 331 -8.63 -3.22 0.83
C PRO A 331 -8.80 -4.52 1.63
N HIS A 332 -8.98 -5.61 0.89
CA HIS A 332 -8.75 -6.95 1.40
C HIS A 332 -7.25 -7.23 1.44
N ILE A 333 -6.72 -7.54 2.62
CA ILE A 333 -5.27 -7.56 2.86
C ILE A 333 -4.77 -9.00 2.85
N ALA A 334 -3.79 -9.31 2.00
CA ALA A 334 -3.10 -10.59 2.03
C ALA A 334 -2.18 -10.66 3.26
N ALA A 335 -2.51 -11.50 4.22
CA ALA A 335 -1.75 -11.67 5.46
C ALA A 335 -1.15 -13.07 5.58
N GLY A 336 0.08 -13.17 6.08
CA GLY A 336 0.66 -14.47 6.44
C GLY A 336 -0.10 -15.11 7.60
N ILE A 337 -0.29 -16.43 7.56
CA ILE A 337 -1.02 -17.18 8.60
C ILE A 337 -0.41 -17.05 10.01
N ASN A 338 0.86 -16.65 10.11
CA ASN A 338 1.53 -16.34 11.37
C ASN A 338 0.90 -15.16 12.14
N LEU A 339 0.13 -14.30 11.46
CA LEU A 339 -0.61 -13.20 12.07
C LEU A 339 -2.00 -13.62 12.57
N ASN A 340 -2.46 -14.83 12.25
CA ASN A 340 -3.76 -15.35 12.68
C ASN A 340 -3.70 -15.89 14.13
N MET A 341 -3.40 -15.01 15.08
CA MET A 341 -3.33 -15.34 16.51
C MET A 341 -4.73 -15.26 17.17
N PRO A 342 -4.95 -15.93 18.32
CA PRO A 342 -6.20 -15.81 19.07
C PRO A 342 -6.56 -14.34 19.32
N VAL A 343 -7.85 -13.99 19.18
CA VAL A 343 -8.41 -12.62 19.27
C VAL A 343 -7.97 -11.68 18.13
N VAL A 344 -6.68 -11.46 17.94
CA VAL A 344 -6.12 -10.53 16.94
C VAL A 344 -6.49 -10.94 15.53
N GLY A 345 -6.33 -12.23 15.19
CA GLY A 345 -6.71 -12.77 13.90
C GLY A 345 -8.17 -12.50 13.57
N GLY A 346 -9.07 -12.63 14.55
CA GLY A 346 -10.49 -12.32 14.37
C GLY A 346 -10.78 -10.84 14.09
N ILE A 347 -10.06 -9.92 14.74
CA ILE A 347 -10.16 -8.48 14.46
C ILE A 347 -9.62 -8.17 13.06
N LEU A 348 -8.45 -8.72 12.70
CA LEU A 348 -7.86 -8.52 11.37
C LEU A 348 -8.73 -9.07 10.25
N ARG A 349 -9.35 -10.26 10.41
CA ARG A 349 -10.31 -10.80 9.42
C ARG A 349 -11.47 -9.85 9.19
N ARG A 350 -11.98 -9.26 10.28
CA ARG A 350 -13.05 -8.27 10.21
C ARG A 350 -12.60 -6.94 9.64
N GLY A 351 -11.33 -6.61 9.77
CA GLY A 351 -10.69 -5.49 9.08
C GLY A 351 -10.38 -5.74 7.60
N GLY A 352 -10.66 -6.94 7.06
CA GLY A 352 -10.43 -7.28 5.65
C GLY A 352 -9.24 -8.21 5.39
N ALA A 353 -8.51 -8.64 6.41
CA ALA A 353 -7.38 -9.57 6.22
C ALA A 353 -7.87 -10.98 5.82
N PHE A 354 -7.26 -11.52 4.77
CA PHE A 354 -7.36 -12.92 4.38
C PHE A 354 -6.01 -13.60 4.55
N PHE A 355 -5.99 -14.84 4.99
CA PHE A 355 -4.75 -15.50 5.39
C PHE A 355 -4.23 -16.48 4.35
N MET A 356 -2.92 -16.40 4.10
CA MET A 356 -2.21 -17.32 3.23
C MET A 356 -1.13 -18.08 3.98
N ARG A 357 -0.92 -19.34 3.58
CA ARG A 357 0.20 -20.17 4.04
C ARG A 357 1.50 -19.67 3.42
N ARG A 358 2.63 -19.99 4.05
CA ARG A 358 3.97 -19.64 3.56
C ARG A 358 4.36 -20.39 2.27
N THR A 359 3.84 -21.60 2.09
CA THR A 359 4.09 -22.44 0.91
C THR A 359 2.79 -23.12 0.48
N PHE A 360 2.59 -23.20 -0.83
CA PHE A 360 1.46 -23.90 -1.46
C PHE A 360 1.92 -25.25 -2.05
N LYS A 361 3.23 -25.53 -2.01
CA LYS A 361 3.84 -26.72 -2.62
C LYS A 361 3.24 -27.99 -2.02
N GLY A 362 2.85 -28.93 -2.88
CA GLY A 362 2.27 -30.21 -2.48
C GLY A 362 0.79 -30.13 -2.04
N ASN A 363 0.10 -29.01 -2.23
CA ASN A 363 -1.33 -28.88 -1.92
C ASN A 363 -2.11 -28.20 -3.07
N PRO A 364 -2.44 -28.95 -4.15
CA PRO A 364 -3.19 -28.44 -5.28
C PRO A 364 -4.58 -27.93 -4.90
N LEU A 365 -5.29 -28.64 -4.00
CA LEU A 365 -6.62 -28.25 -3.54
C LEU A 365 -6.62 -26.89 -2.83
N TYR A 366 -5.68 -26.66 -1.91
CA TYR A 366 -5.52 -25.34 -1.28
C TYR A 366 -5.24 -24.25 -2.31
N THR A 367 -4.37 -24.53 -3.28
CA THR A 367 -4.02 -23.58 -4.36
C THR A 367 -5.25 -23.22 -5.20
N ALA A 368 -6.07 -24.20 -5.56
CA ALA A 368 -7.31 -23.96 -6.31
C ALA A 368 -8.30 -23.10 -5.52
N VAL A 369 -8.53 -23.42 -4.24
CA VAL A 369 -9.43 -22.63 -3.37
C VAL A 369 -8.93 -21.19 -3.18
N PHE A 370 -7.63 -21.00 -3.00
CA PHE A 370 -7.03 -19.67 -2.86
C PHE A 370 -7.15 -18.84 -4.14
N ASN A 371 -6.86 -19.43 -5.30
CA ASN A 371 -7.00 -18.76 -6.59
C ASN A 371 -8.45 -18.36 -6.87
N GLU A 372 -9.41 -19.24 -6.57
CA GLU A 372 -10.84 -18.95 -6.76
C GLU A 372 -11.33 -17.86 -5.80
N TYR A 373 -10.81 -17.82 -4.57
CA TYR A 373 -11.10 -16.74 -3.62
C TYR A 373 -10.63 -15.38 -4.15
N LEU A 374 -9.38 -15.27 -4.62
CA LEU A 374 -8.87 -14.03 -5.20
C LEU A 374 -9.63 -13.64 -6.46
N HIS A 375 -9.91 -14.59 -7.35
CA HIS A 375 -10.74 -14.36 -8.53
C HIS A 375 -12.13 -13.81 -8.17
N THR A 376 -12.74 -14.32 -7.10
CA THR A 376 -14.02 -13.82 -6.58
C THR A 376 -13.91 -12.39 -6.05
N LEU A 377 -12.81 -12.03 -5.40
CA LEU A 377 -12.58 -10.66 -4.92
C LEU A 377 -12.45 -9.68 -6.08
N PHE A 378 -11.60 -10.02 -7.05
CA PHE A 378 -11.38 -9.26 -8.27
C PHE A 378 -12.71 -9.10 -9.01
N SER A 379 -13.36 -10.19 -9.44
CA SER A 379 -14.63 -10.14 -10.19
C SER A 379 -15.77 -9.34 -9.54
N LYS A 380 -15.75 -9.17 -8.21
CA LYS A 380 -16.74 -8.38 -7.45
C LYS A 380 -16.34 -6.90 -7.27
N GLY A 381 -15.17 -6.50 -7.73
CA GLY A 381 -14.63 -5.16 -7.65
C GLY A 381 -14.09 -4.79 -6.27
N PHE A 382 -13.67 -5.77 -5.46
CA PHE A 382 -13.09 -5.47 -4.15
C PHE A 382 -11.62 -5.05 -4.29
N PRO A 383 -11.21 -3.92 -3.70
CA PRO A 383 -9.79 -3.56 -3.67
C PRO A 383 -9.02 -4.60 -2.84
N VAL A 384 -7.82 -4.93 -3.29
CA VAL A 384 -6.93 -5.90 -2.65
C VAL A 384 -5.59 -5.23 -2.35
N GLU A 385 -4.95 -5.62 -1.26
CA GLU A 385 -3.60 -5.18 -0.88
C GLU A 385 -2.70 -6.39 -0.67
N TYR A 386 -1.50 -6.35 -1.26
CA TYR A 386 -0.44 -7.29 -0.93
C TYR A 386 0.96 -6.72 -1.16
N PHE A 387 1.92 -7.18 -0.36
CA PHE A 387 3.32 -6.79 -0.46
C PHE A 387 4.03 -7.64 -1.50
N VAL A 388 4.39 -7.04 -2.65
CA VAL A 388 5.13 -7.74 -3.71
C VAL A 388 6.49 -8.23 -3.24
N GLU A 389 7.11 -7.58 -2.26
CA GLU A 389 8.39 -7.99 -1.65
C GLU A 389 8.32 -9.32 -0.89
N GLY A 390 7.11 -9.77 -0.50
CA GLY A 390 6.87 -11.00 0.25
C GLY A 390 7.27 -10.95 1.74
N GLY A 391 7.90 -9.87 2.21
CA GLY A 391 8.25 -9.65 3.62
C GLY A 391 8.90 -8.31 3.87
N ARG A 392 9.01 -7.92 5.15
CA ARG A 392 9.62 -6.66 5.59
C ARG A 392 11.09 -6.59 5.20
N SER A 393 11.52 -5.47 4.62
CA SER A 393 12.94 -5.17 4.41
C SER A 393 13.63 -4.89 5.74
N ARG A 394 14.77 -5.55 5.99
CA ARG A 394 15.59 -5.39 7.21
C ARG A 394 16.74 -4.41 7.00
N THR A 395 17.09 -4.15 5.74
CA THR A 395 18.22 -3.30 5.35
C THR A 395 17.76 -1.95 4.79
N GLY A 396 16.44 -1.71 4.67
CA GLY A 396 15.89 -0.51 4.03
C GLY A 396 15.87 -0.58 2.51
N ARG A 397 16.49 -1.58 1.90
CA ARG A 397 16.48 -1.78 0.45
C ARG A 397 15.15 -2.37 -0.02
N THR A 398 14.68 -1.98 -1.19
CA THR A 398 13.55 -2.63 -1.87
C THR A 398 13.94 -4.06 -2.24
N LEU A 399 13.12 -5.03 -1.86
CA LEU A 399 13.41 -6.45 -2.06
C LEU A 399 12.95 -6.93 -3.43
N GLN A 400 13.55 -8.04 -3.89
CA GLN A 400 13.12 -8.70 -5.12
C GLN A 400 11.66 -9.15 -5.04
N PRO A 401 10.80 -8.73 -6.01
CA PRO A 401 9.39 -9.11 -6.04
C PRO A 401 9.17 -10.62 -6.07
N LYS A 402 8.22 -11.09 -5.27
CA LYS A 402 7.68 -12.45 -5.29
C LYS A 402 6.49 -12.50 -6.23
N THR A 403 6.68 -13.18 -7.36
CA THR A 403 5.74 -13.18 -8.48
C THR A 403 4.47 -14.02 -8.27
N GLY A 404 4.36 -14.78 -7.19
CA GLY A 404 3.20 -15.66 -6.94
C GLY A 404 1.84 -14.94 -6.96
N MET A 405 1.69 -13.86 -6.18
CA MET A 405 0.44 -13.09 -6.13
C MET A 405 0.17 -12.34 -7.44
N LEU A 406 1.23 -11.83 -8.09
CA LEU A 406 1.14 -11.18 -9.39
C LEU A 406 0.66 -12.15 -10.47
N ALA A 407 1.19 -13.38 -10.49
CA ALA A 407 0.79 -14.42 -11.43
C ALA A 407 -0.68 -14.83 -11.22
N ILE A 408 -1.13 -14.94 -9.97
CA ILE A 408 -2.54 -15.25 -9.67
C ILE A 408 -3.45 -14.11 -10.15
N THR A 409 -3.04 -12.87 -9.91
CA THR A 409 -3.76 -11.67 -10.35
C THR A 409 -3.88 -11.64 -11.88
N LEU A 410 -2.75 -11.80 -12.58
CA LEU A 410 -2.70 -11.80 -14.04
C LEU A 410 -3.56 -12.94 -14.62
N ARG A 411 -3.48 -14.15 -14.06
CA ARG A 411 -4.34 -15.27 -14.49
C ARG A 411 -5.82 -14.99 -14.26
N SER A 412 -6.18 -14.38 -13.13
CA SER A 412 -7.57 -13.99 -12.87
C SER A 412 -8.06 -12.95 -13.87
N PHE A 413 -7.20 -11.99 -14.23
CA PHE A 413 -7.52 -10.97 -15.22
C PHE A 413 -7.73 -11.54 -16.62
N LEU A 414 -6.87 -12.48 -17.04
CA LEU A 414 -7.03 -13.19 -18.31
C LEU A 414 -8.34 -14.00 -18.33
N ARG A 415 -8.65 -14.71 -17.24
CA ARG A 415 -9.91 -15.48 -17.11
C ARG A 415 -11.15 -14.59 -17.18
N SER A 416 -11.12 -13.41 -16.56
CA SER A 416 -12.22 -12.45 -16.62
C SER A 416 -11.74 -11.00 -16.50
N ASN A 417 -11.97 -10.22 -17.55
CA ASN A 417 -11.73 -8.76 -17.59
C ASN A 417 -13.07 -8.00 -17.54
N ARG A 418 -13.88 -8.22 -16.48
CA ARG A 418 -15.16 -7.50 -16.35
C ARG A 418 -14.93 -6.02 -16.00
N LEU A 419 -13.91 -5.76 -15.19
CA LEU A 419 -13.37 -4.44 -14.89
C LEU A 419 -11.86 -4.49 -15.11
N PRO A 420 -11.26 -3.43 -15.66
CA PRO A 420 -9.81 -3.35 -15.80
C PRO A 420 -9.13 -3.31 -14.43
N ILE A 421 -7.98 -3.99 -14.30
CA ILE A 421 -7.17 -3.97 -13.07
C ILE A 421 -6.11 -2.87 -13.17
N ALA A 422 -5.91 -2.14 -12.08
CA ALA A 422 -4.79 -1.21 -11.90
C ALA A 422 -4.02 -1.54 -10.63
N PHE A 423 -2.70 -1.71 -10.76
CA PHE A 423 -1.80 -1.77 -9.63
C PHE A 423 -1.46 -0.37 -9.16
N VAL A 424 -1.58 -0.09 -7.86
CA VAL A 424 -1.24 1.20 -7.27
C VAL A 424 -0.04 0.99 -6.33
N PRO A 425 1.17 1.39 -6.77
CA PRO A 425 2.36 1.41 -5.93
C PRO A 425 2.18 2.39 -4.76
N VAL A 426 2.51 1.95 -3.55
CA VAL A 426 2.41 2.80 -2.36
C VAL A 426 3.73 2.78 -1.59
N TYR A 427 4.46 3.88 -1.65
CA TYR A 427 5.66 4.03 -0.83
C TYR A 427 5.26 4.44 0.58
N ILE A 428 5.84 3.77 1.59
CA ILE A 428 5.67 4.09 3.00
C ILE A 428 7.05 4.33 3.59
N GLY A 429 7.32 5.57 4.01
CA GLY A 429 8.56 5.99 4.64
C GLY A 429 8.35 6.37 6.10
N TYR A 430 9.13 5.78 6.99
CA TYR A 430 9.18 6.18 8.40
C TYR A 430 10.50 6.90 8.67
N GLU A 431 10.46 8.02 9.37
CA GLU A 431 11.66 8.67 9.90
C GLU A 431 12.25 7.88 11.08
N ARG A 432 11.39 7.18 11.84
CA ARG A 432 11.81 6.18 12.82
C ARG A 432 10.95 4.92 12.77
N VAL A 433 11.52 3.78 12.38
CA VAL A 433 10.81 2.48 12.38
C VAL A 433 10.76 1.89 13.79
N LEU A 434 9.60 1.36 14.20
CA LEU A 434 9.39 0.77 15.53
C LEU A 434 10.25 -0.47 15.76
N GLU A 435 10.37 -1.31 14.74
CA GLU A 435 11.15 -2.54 14.79
C GLU A 435 12.65 -2.34 14.53
N GLY A 436 13.13 -1.09 14.45
CA GLY A 436 14.52 -0.78 14.12
C GLY A 436 15.54 -1.46 15.05
N ARG A 437 15.22 -1.62 16.35
CA ARG A 437 16.08 -2.35 17.30
C ARG A 437 16.11 -3.86 17.07
N THR A 438 15.00 -4.45 16.66
CA THR A 438 14.96 -5.88 16.32
C THR A 438 15.74 -6.13 15.04
N TYR A 439 15.62 -5.24 14.05
CA TYR A 439 16.41 -5.32 12.82
C TYR A 439 17.89 -5.24 13.11
N LEU A 440 18.30 -4.32 14.00
CA LEU A 440 19.69 -4.24 14.47
C LEU A 440 20.18 -5.56 15.08
N GLY A 441 19.37 -6.17 15.96
CA GLY A 441 19.71 -7.47 16.55
C GLY A 441 19.84 -8.58 15.50
N GLU A 442 18.88 -8.68 14.57
CA GLU A 442 18.89 -9.67 13.49
C GLU A 442 20.13 -9.52 12.58
N LEU A 443 20.51 -8.28 12.22
CA LEU A 443 21.69 -8.00 11.39
C LEU A 443 23.00 -8.30 12.11
N ARG A 444 23.02 -8.27 13.45
CA ARG A 444 24.16 -8.70 14.29
C ARG A 444 24.19 -10.21 14.56
N GLY A 445 23.36 -10.99 13.87
CA GLY A 445 23.33 -12.46 13.97
C GLY A 445 22.34 -13.01 15.01
N ALA A 446 21.51 -12.16 15.65
CA ALA A 446 20.45 -12.67 16.51
C ALA A 446 19.39 -13.43 15.69
N ALA A 447 18.85 -14.51 16.26
CA ALA A 447 17.79 -15.26 15.61
C ALA A 447 16.54 -14.38 15.39
N LYS A 448 15.93 -14.54 14.21
CA LYS A 448 14.69 -13.85 13.84
C LYS A 448 13.59 -14.08 14.88
N LYS A 449 13.10 -12.99 15.50
CA LYS A 449 12.03 -13.08 16.49
C LYS A 449 10.65 -13.07 15.80
N LYS A 450 9.74 -13.89 16.29
CA LYS A 450 8.31 -13.83 15.88
C LYS A 450 7.68 -12.63 16.58
N GLU A 451 7.73 -11.47 15.95
CA GLU A 451 7.05 -10.27 16.44
C GLU A 451 5.57 -10.29 16.06
N SER A 452 4.71 -9.79 16.96
CA SER A 452 3.29 -9.55 16.66
C SER A 452 2.97 -8.05 16.65
N ILE A 453 1.91 -7.67 15.94
CA ILE A 453 1.37 -6.30 15.94
C ILE A 453 1.07 -5.85 17.38
N PHE A 454 0.58 -6.75 18.24
CA PHE A 454 0.17 -6.40 19.59
C PHE A 454 1.36 -6.10 20.50
N ASP A 455 2.52 -6.72 20.25
CA ASP A 455 3.75 -6.43 20.99
C ASP A 455 4.20 -4.98 20.74
N ILE A 456 3.98 -4.47 19.53
CA ILE A 456 4.22 -3.06 19.22
C ILE A 456 3.37 -2.18 20.14
N PHE A 457 2.06 -2.46 20.26
CA PHE A 457 1.16 -1.69 21.12
C PHE A 457 1.50 -1.74 22.61
N LYS A 458 2.04 -2.85 23.11
CA LYS A 458 2.51 -2.95 24.51
C LYS A 458 3.72 -2.06 24.78
N VAL A 459 4.64 -1.97 23.81
CA VAL A 459 5.92 -1.26 23.98
C VAL A 459 5.77 0.25 23.80
N ILE A 460 4.69 0.73 23.18
CA ILE A 460 4.38 2.18 23.02
C ILE A 460 4.58 2.96 24.32
N GLY A 461 4.09 2.43 25.45
CA GLY A 461 4.20 3.13 26.74
C GLY A 461 5.63 3.45 27.16
N ALA A 462 6.58 2.59 26.81
CA ALA A 462 8.01 2.75 27.11
C ALA A 462 8.73 3.64 26.11
N ILE A 463 8.34 3.62 24.83
CA ILE A 463 9.01 4.37 23.76
C ILE A 463 8.36 5.72 23.45
N ARG A 464 7.19 6.04 24.02
CA ARG A 464 6.45 7.30 23.78
C ARG A 464 7.22 8.59 24.09
N LYS A 465 8.32 8.50 24.85
CA LYS A 465 9.17 9.66 25.17
C LYS A 465 10.17 9.96 24.04
N GLN A 466 10.38 9.02 23.13
CA GLN A 466 11.25 9.20 21.97
C GLN A 466 10.46 9.90 20.86
N ARG A 467 11.14 10.75 20.11
CA ARG A 467 10.58 11.40 18.92
C ARG A 467 10.65 10.42 17.75
N PHE A 468 9.50 10.01 17.22
CA PHE A 468 9.42 9.10 16.06
C PHE A 468 9.32 9.83 14.72
N GLY A 469 9.13 11.15 14.75
CA GLY A 469 8.96 11.97 13.56
C GLY A 469 7.64 11.71 12.85
N SER A 470 7.63 11.89 11.54
CA SER A 470 6.48 11.72 10.65
C SER A 470 6.51 10.40 9.89
N VAL A 471 5.33 9.98 9.44
CA VAL A 471 5.18 8.90 8.46
C VAL A 471 4.78 9.51 7.13
N HIS A 472 5.47 9.14 6.06
CA HIS A 472 5.20 9.61 4.71
C HIS A 472 4.59 8.49 3.88
N VAL A 473 3.49 8.79 3.19
CA VAL A 473 2.82 7.87 2.27
C VAL A 473 2.63 8.55 0.93
N ASN A 474 3.33 8.05 -0.09
CA ASN A 474 3.25 8.55 -1.44
C ASN A 474 2.62 7.47 -2.33
N PHE A 475 1.58 7.85 -3.07
CA PHE A 475 0.99 7.00 -4.09
C PHE A 475 1.73 7.21 -5.41
N GLY A 476 2.33 6.13 -5.94
CA GLY A 476 3.06 6.15 -7.20
C GLY A 476 2.13 6.06 -8.41
N GLU A 477 2.72 6.19 -9.61
CA GLU A 477 1.99 6.08 -10.87
C GLU A 477 1.31 4.70 -10.99
N PRO A 478 -0.02 4.63 -11.18
CA PRO A 478 -0.71 3.36 -11.29
C PRO A 478 -0.38 2.61 -12.58
N ILE A 479 -0.11 1.31 -12.47
CA ILE A 479 0.15 0.43 -13.61
C ILE A 479 -1.16 -0.22 -14.01
N LYS A 480 -1.74 0.24 -15.12
CA LYS A 480 -2.95 -0.37 -15.69
C LYS A 480 -2.57 -1.68 -16.39
N LEU A 481 -3.13 -2.79 -15.92
CA LEU A 481 -2.70 -4.13 -16.35
C LEU A 481 -2.98 -4.38 -17.84
N ALA A 482 -4.09 -3.87 -18.37
CA ALA A 482 -4.42 -4.00 -19.78
C ALA A 482 -3.40 -3.31 -20.69
N GLU A 483 -3.01 -2.08 -20.37
CA GLU A 483 -2.03 -1.30 -21.12
C GLU A 483 -0.63 -1.93 -21.02
N PHE A 484 -0.27 -2.43 -19.83
CA PHE A 484 0.97 -3.19 -19.64
C PHE A 484 1.02 -4.45 -20.53
N LEU A 485 -0.07 -5.22 -20.60
CA LEU A 485 -0.13 -6.42 -21.44
C LEU A 485 -0.13 -6.10 -22.94
N ASP A 486 -0.66 -4.94 -23.35
CA ASP A 486 -0.63 -4.51 -24.75
C ASP A 486 0.80 -4.27 -25.23
N ALA A 487 1.63 -3.67 -24.39
CA ALA A 487 3.04 -3.46 -24.67
C ALA A 487 3.84 -4.77 -24.63
N GLU A 488 3.57 -5.61 -23.63
CA GLU A 488 4.37 -6.79 -23.34
C GLU A 488 4.02 -8.02 -24.17
N GLN A 489 2.75 -8.19 -24.53
CA GLN A 489 2.22 -9.35 -25.25
C GLN A 489 1.16 -8.91 -26.27
N PRO A 490 1.57 -8.32 -27.41
CA PRO A 490 0.64 -7.91 -28.46
C PRO A 490 -0.27 -9.07 -28.89
N GLY A 491 -1.58 -8.81 -29.00
CA GLY A 491 -2.57 -9.82 -29.37
C GLY A 491 -3.01 -10.76 -28.23
N TRP A 492 -2.63 -10.49 -26.97
CA TRP A 492 -3.13 -11.29 -25.84
C TRP A 492 -4.67 -11.34 -25.80
N ARG A 493 -5.36 -10.26 -26.19
CA ARG A 493 -6.83 -10.16 -26.21
C ARG A 493 -7.54 -11.11 -27.15
N THR A 494 -6.86 -11.60 -28.20
CA THR A 494 -7.44 -12.51 -29.19
C THR A 494 -7.18 -13.98 -28.85
N GLN A 495 -6.46 -14.26 -27.76
CA GLN A 495 -6.17 -15.62 -27.30
C GLN A 495 -7.39 -16.20 -26.57
N ASP A 496 -7.56 -17.51 -26.63
CA ASP A 496 -8.60 -18.20 -25.86
C ASP A 496 -8.21 -18.25 -24.38
N HIS A 497 -8.94 -17.50 -23.55
CA HIS A 497 -8.73 -17.39 -22.11
C HIS A 497 -9.61 -18.34 -21.30
N GLY A 498 -9.67 -19.61 -21.71
CA GLY A 498 -10.32 -20.67 -20.93
C GLY A 498 -9.81 -20.74 -19.48
N GLU A 499 -10.56 -21.42 -18.60
CA GLU A 499 -10.32 -21.37 -17.14
C GLU A 499 -8.94 -21.92 -16.70
N GLN A 500 -8.36 -22.82 -17.49
CA GLN A 500 -7.03 -23.39 -17.26
C GLN A 500 -5.92 -22.68 -18.05
N PHE A 501 -6.23 -21.58 -18.76
CA PHE A 501 -5.26 -20.90 -19.63
C PHE A 501 -4.01 -20.47 -18.84
N ARG A 502 -2.86 -21.00 -19.28
CA ARG A 502 -1.53 -20.71 -18.74
C ARG A 502 -0.56 -20.54 -19.91
N PRO A 503 -0.41 -19.30 -20.41
CA PRO A 503 0.48 -19.07 -21.53
C PRO A 503 1.95 -19.27 -21.15
N ALA A 504 2.77 -19.71 -22.10
CA ALA A 504 4.21 -19.89 -21.90
C ALA A 504 4.91 -18.59 -21.46
N TRP A 505 4.43 -17.44 -21.93
CA TRP A 505 4.95 -16.12 -21.60
C TRP A 505 4.57 -15.61 -20.19
N LEU A 506 3.66 -16.30 -19.48
CA LEU A 506 3.10 -15.83 -18.20
C LEU A 506 4.19 -15.52 -17.17
N ASN A 507 5.13 -16.45 -16.97
CA ASN A 507 6.15 -16.32 -15.95
C ASN A 507 7.09 -15.13 -16.24
N ALA A 508 7.55 -15.01 -17.48
CA ALA A 508 8.43 -13.93 -17.90
C ALA A 508 7.75 -12.56 -17.78
N THR A 509 6.49 -12.46 -18.23
CA THR A 509 5.68 -11.23 -18.15
C THR A 509 5.39 -10.86 -16.70
N THR A 510 5.13 -11.85 -15.84
CA THR A 510 4.91 -11.61 -14.40
C THR A 510 6.19 -11.09 -13.72
N ASN A 511 7.36 -11.60 -14.09
CA ASN A 511 8.64 -11.10 -13.57
C ASN A 511 8.86 -9.63 -13.98
N ARG A 512 8.57 -9.27 -15.23
CA ARG A 512 8.66 -7.88 -15.71
C ARG A 512 7.64 -6.96 -15.03
N LEU A 513 6.41 -7.43 -14.81
CA LEU A 513 5.41 -6.70 -14.02
C LEU A 513 5.91 -6.46 -12.59
N GLY A 514 6.53 -7.47 -11.96
CA GLY A 514 7.12 -7.34 -10.64
C GLY A 514 8.21 -6.26 -10.60
N ALA A 515 9.13 -6.29 -11.56
CA ALA A 515 10.19 -5.29 -11.69
C ALA A 515 9.61 -3.87 -11.88
N LYS A 516 8.58 -3.73 -12.73
CA LYS A 516 7.90 -2.44 -12.97
C LYS A 516 7.21 -1.91 -11.73
N VAL A 517 6.56 -2.78 -10.94
CA VAL A 517 5.98 -2.39 -9.63
C VAL A 517 7.07 -1.91 -8.68
N ALA A 518 8.20 -2.61 -8.59
CA ALA A 518 9.32 -2.20 -7.74
C ALA A 518 9.94 -0.85 -8.17
N GLN A 519 10.04 -0.60 -9.47
CA GLN A 519 10.46 0.70 -10.01
C GLN A 519 9.49 1.81 -9.60
N HIS A 520 8.18 1.64 -9.82
CA HIS A 520 7.21 2.68 -9.47
C HIS A 520 7.09 2.90 -7.94
N LEU A 521 7.36 1.87 -7.13
CA LEU A 521 7.51 2.04 -5.67
C LEU A 521 8.67 2.98 -5.33
N ASN A 522 9.80 2.81 -6.02
CA ASN A 522 10.98 3.63 -5.82
C ASN A 522 10.84 5.04 -6.40
N GLU A 523 10.10 5.21 -7.50
CA GLU A 523 9.70 6.51 -8.06
C GLU A 523 8.88 7.34 -7.08
N ALA A 524 8.07 6.69 -6.24
CA ALA A 524 7.27 7.35 -5.22
C ALA A 524 8.02 7.59 -3.90
N ALA A 525 9.36 7.48 -3.87
CA ALA A 525 10.12 7.59 -2.63
C ALA A 525 9.92 8.94 -1.92
N ALA A 526 9.65 8.88 -0.61
CA ALA A 526 9.63 10.05 0.25
C ALA A 526 11.00 10.25 0.88
N ILE A 527 11.76 11.22 0.37
CA ILE A 527 13.07 11.60 0.90
C ILE A 527 12.84 12.49 2.12
N ASN A 528 13.42 12.11 3.25
CA ASN A 528 13.25 12.83 4.52
C ASN A 528 14.61 13.23 5.13
N PRO A 529 14.63 14.07 6.19
CA PRO A 529 15.87 14.55 6.81
C PRO A 529 16.77 13.41 7.30
N VAL A 530 16.18 12.36 7.88
CA VAL A 530 16.91 11.19 8.42
C VAL A 530 17.64 10.45 7.29
N ASN A 531 17.02 10.29 6.12
CA ASN A 531 17.65 9.66 4.97
C ASN A 531 18.90 10.44 4.51
N LEU A 532 18.77 11.77 4.37
CA LEU A 532 19.85 12.62 3.85
C LEU A 532 21.02 12.75 4.83
N VAL A 533 20.74 12.92 6.13
CA VAL A 533 21.76 12.95 7.18
C VAL A 533 22.48 11.61 7.26
N GLY A 534 21.74 10.50 7.25
CA GLY A 534 22.31 9.15 7.21
C GLY A 534 23.22 8.96 6.01
N LEU A 535 22.76 9.33 4.81
CA LEU A 535 23.55 9.26 3.57
C LEU A 535 24.85 10.07 3.65
N ALA A 536 24.78 11.31 4.15
CA ALA A 536 25.94 12.19 4.26
C ALA A 536 27.00 11.65 5.23
N LEU A 537 26.60 11.28 6.46
CA LEU A 537 27.53 10.80 7.48
C LEU A 537 28.09 9.41 7.15
N LEU A 538 27.29 8.50 6.63
CA LEU A 538 27.75 7.17 6.20
C LEU A 538 28.67 7.19 4.98
N SER A 539 28.73 8.31 4.27
CA SER A 539 29.69 8.55 3.19
C SER A 539 31.06 9.05 3.70
N THR A 540 31.23 9.19 5.02
CA THR A 540 32.50 9.57 5.65
C THR A 540 33.18 8.35 6.26
N SER A 541 34.52 8.35 6.36
CA SER A 541 35.26 7.21 6.90
C SER A 541 35.11 7.03 8.41
N LYS A 542 34.77 8.11 9.14
CA LYS A 542 34.62 8.11 10.61
C LYS A 542 33.19 8.36 11.06
N LEU A 543 32.23 8.33 10.15
CA LEU A 543 30.82 8.59 10.41
C LEU A 543 30.55 9.94 11.09
N ALA A 544 31.40 10.94 10.79
CA ALA A 544 31.46 12.21 11.49
C ALA A 544 31.78 13.38 10.55
N LEU A 545 31.17 14.53 10.81
CA LEU A 545 31.43 15.81 10.13
C LEU A 545 31.28 16.99 11.10
N ASP A 546 32.01 18.06 10.86
CA ASP A 546 31.69 19.39 11.42
C ASP A 546 30.27 19.81 11.01
N GLU A 547 29.53 20.43 11.91
CA GLU A 547 28.13 20.83 11.69
C GLU A 547 27.95 21.70 10.43
N LYS A 548 28.83 22.69 10.22
CA LYS A 548 28.75 23.56 9.03
C LYS A 548 29.11 22.79 7.76
N ALA A 549 30.02 21.82 7.86
CA ALA A 549 30.35 20.93 6.74
C ALA A 549 29.19 20.01 6.37
N LEU A 550 28.51 19.43 7.36
CA LEU A 550 27.32 18.61 7.14
C LEU A 550 26.19 19.44 6.53
N ALA A 551 25.94 20.65 7.02
CA ALA A 551 24.90 21.53 6.47
C ALA A 551 25.14 21.78 4.97
N ARG A 552 26.38 22.09 4.56
CA ARG A 552 26.74 22.28 3.15
C ARG A 552 26.52 21.04 2.28
N VAL A 553 26.78 19.84 2.82
CA VAL A 553 26.53 18.58 2.10
C VAL A 553 25.03 18.41 1.86
N LEU A 554 24.22 18.68 2.89
CA LEU A 554 22.77 18.56 2.81
C LEU A 554 22.16 19.61 1.88
N ASP A 555 22.64 20.86 1.94
CA ASP A 555 22.25 21.93 1.02
C ASP A 555 22.55 21.55 -0.42
N LEU A 556 23.73 20.99 -0.69
CA LEU A 556 24.08 20.48 -2.01
C LEU A 556 23.13 19.35 -2.45
N TYR A 557 22.85 18.36 -1.59
CA TYR A 557 21.95 17.26 -1.93
C TYR A 557 20.54 17.78 -2.24
N LEU A 558 20.03 18.73 -1.47
CA LEU A 558 18.75 19.37 -1.74
C LEU A 558 18.77 20.16 -3.06
N ALA A 559 19.83 20.94 -3.32
CA ALA A 559 19.97 21.71 -4.55
C ALA A 559 20.01 20.80 -5.79
N LEU A 560 20.79 19.72 -5.72
CA LEU A 560 20.89 18.70 -6.76
C LEU A 560 19.54 18.03 -7.05
N LEU A 561 18.81 17.59 -6.01
CA LEU A 561 17.51 16.94 -6.17
C LEU A 561 16.38 17.89 -6.60
N ARG A 562 16.49 19.19 -6.26
CA ARG A 562 15.57 20.22 -6.78
C ARG A 562 15.84 20.50 -8.26
N LYS A 563 17.11 20.48 -8.69
CA LYS A 563 17.52 20.70 -10.08
C LYS A 563 17.19 19.52 -10.99
N VAL A 564 17.44 18.30 -10.51
CA VAL A 564 17.14 17.05 -11.23
C VAL A 564 16.24 16.18 -10.36
N PRO A 565 14.92 16.46 -10.32
CA PRO A 565 13.96 15.66 -9.56
C PRO A 565 13.95 14.20 -10.01
N TYR A 566 13.90 13.28 -9.06
CA TYR A 566 13.94 11.84 -9.35
C TYR A 566 12.69 11.34 -10.11
N SER A 567 11.52 11.85 -9.70
CA SER A 567 10.21 11.52 -10.28
C SER A 567 9.19 12.56 -9.81
N PRO A 568 8.11 12.83 -10.58
CA PRO A 568 6.99 13.66 -10.14
C PRO A 568 6.28 13.16 -8.87
N HIS A 569 6.46 11.88 -8.52
CA HIS A 569 5.86 11.23 -7.34
C HIS A 569 6.80 11.17 -6.12
N ALA A 570 8.05 11.61 -6.26
CA ALA A 570 9.00 11.68 -5.17
C ALA A 570 8.83 12.99 -4.41
N THR A 571 9.03 12.96 -3.09
CA THR A 571 8.92 14.15 -2.24
C THR A 571 10.24 14.45 -1.55
N LEU A 572 10.52 15.74 -1.33
CA LEU A 572 11.72 16.24 -0.66
C LEU A 572 11.35 16.89 0.68
N PRO A 573 12.27 16.91 1.67
CA PRO A 573 12.01 17.61 2.92
C PRO A 573 12.09 19.13 2.72
N GLU A 574 11.33 19.86 3.54
CA GLU A 574 11.39 21.32 3.61
C GLU A 574 12.61 21.80 4.43
N GLY A 575 12.99 23.07 4.23
CA GLY A 575 14.10 23.70 4.94
C GLY A 575 15.47 23.60 4.25
N ASP A 576 16.49 24.06 4.98
CA ASP A 576 17.90 23.99 4.61
C ASP A 576 18.66 22.88 5.36
N GLY A 577 19.93 22.68 5.04
CA GLY A 577 20.76 21.66 5.67
C GLY A 577 20.87 21.81 7.20
N GLN A 578 20.81 23.03 7.72
CA GLN A 578 20.84 23.27 9.16
C GLN A 578 19.51 22.92 9.83
N ASP A 579 18.37 23.17 9.18
CA ASP A 579 17.06 22.71 9.61
C ASP A 579 17.01 21.18 9.71
N LEU A 580 17.51 20.48 8.67
CA LEU A 580 17.56 19.02 8.66
C LEU A 580 18.41 18.47 9.81
N ILE A 581 19.58 19.07 10.07
CA ILE A 581 20.45 18.67 11.19
C ILE A 581 19.74 18.84 12.53
N ARG A 582 19.13 20.01 12.77
CA ARG A 582 18.39 20.28 14.01
C ARG A 582 17.24 19.30 14.20
N TYR A 583 16.54 18.97 13.12
CA TYR A 583 15.46 18.01 13.14
C TYR A 583 15.96 16.62 13.58
N VAL A 584 17.00 16.09 12.91
CA VAL A 584 17.52 14.75 13.22
C VAL A 584 18.18 14.68 14.60
N GLN A 585 18.85 15.75 15.06
CA GLN A 585 19.35 15.86 16.44
C GLN A 585 18.22 15.74 17.46
N SER A 586 17.08 16.38 17.22
CA SER A 586 15.92 16.31 18.11
C SER A 586 15.27 14.91 18.20
N MET A 587 15.68 13.98 17.34
CA MET A 587 15.26 12.58 17.35
C MET A 587 16.22 11.64 18.10
N ASP A 588 17.27 12.19 18.72
CA ASP A 588 18.35 11.43 19.39
C ASP A 588 19.07 10.45 18.45
N LEU A 589 19.19 10.84 17.18
CA LEU A 589 19.80 10.04 16.12
C LEU A 589 21.22 10.49 15.74
N LEU A 590 21.68 11.60 16.32
CA LEU A 590 23.02 12.16 16.14
C LEU A 590 23.66 12.42 17.50
N ALA A 591 24.91 12.01 17.65
CA ALA A 591 25.74 12.39 18.78
C ALA A 591 26.51 13.68 18.45
N GLU A 592 26.84 14.46 19.48
CA GLU A 592 27.61 15.69 19.34
C GLU A 592 28.84 15.68 20.25
N GLN A 593 29.94 16.21 19.74
CA GLN A 593 31.13 16.56 20.50
C GLN A 593 31.47 18.02 20.21
N LYS A 594 31.73 18.81 21.26
CA LYS A 594 32.11 20.22 21.16
C LYS A 594 33.54 20.41 21.60
N ASP A 595 34.27 21.23 20.86
CA ASP A 595 35.62 21.67 21.20
C ASP A 595 35.77 23.18 20.91
N ALA A 596 36.99 23.71 21.04
CA ALA A 596 37.27 25.12 20.80
C ALA A 596 37.15 25.54 19.31
N LEU A 597 37.13 24.58 18.38
CA LEU A 597 37.10 24.81 16.92
C LEU A 597 35.69 24.65 16.33
N GLY A 598 34.78 23.97 17.01
CA GLY A 598 33.39 23.87 16.59
C GLY A 598 32.64 22.69 17.18
N LYS A 599 31.58 22.29 16.46
CA LYS A 599 30.70 21.18 16.82
C LYS A 599 30.85 20.06 15.80
N ILE A 600 31.32 18.91 16.25
CA ILE A 600 31.42 17.68 15.46
C ILE A 600 30.17 16.85 15.72
N LEU A 601 29.51 16.43 14.64
CA LEU A 601 28.36 15.54 14.67
C LEU A 601 28.78 14.17 14.15
N TYR A 602 28.39 13.12 14.85
CA TYR A 602 28.77 11.76 14.50
C TYR A 602 27.69 10.74 14.80
N LEU A 603 27.79 9.57 14.17
CA LEU A 603 26.96 8.41 14.46
C LEU A 603 27.69 7.48 15.43
N ASP A 604 27.06 7.20 16.58
CA ASP A 604 27.49 6.08 17.43
C ASP A 604 27.23 4.73 16.74
N GLU A 605 27.76 3.65 17.29
CA GLU A 605 27.69 2.31 16.69
C GLU A 605 26.24 1.81 16.47
N GLN A 606 25.31 2.17 17.36
CA GLN A 606 23.90 1.75 17.25
C GLN A 606 23.19 2.55 16.17
N ASN A 607 23.38 3.87 16.17
CA ASN A 607 22.81 4.79 15.21
C ASN A 607 23.43 4.62 13.82
N ALA A 608 24.69 4.22 13.70
CA ALA A 608 25.35 3.94 12.42
C ALA A 608 24.66 2.82 11.63
N VAL A 609 24.35 1.71 12.30
CA VAL A 609 23.63 0.59 11.66
C VAL A 609 22.20 0.99 11.34
N LEU A 610 21.53 1.69 12.25
CA LEU A 610 20.16 2.17 12.01
C LEU A 610 20.11 3.18 10.85
N MET A 611 21.07 4.09 10.74
CA MET A 611 21.17 5.04 9.64
C MET A 611 21.47 4.36 8.31
N THR A 612 22.09 3.18 8.33
CA THR A 612 22.31 2.40 7.09
C THR A 612 20.97 1.97 6.51
N TYR A 613 20.00 1.58 7.35
CA TYR A 613 18.63 1.33 6.92
C TYR A 613 18.00 2.56 6.25
N TYR A 614 18.10 3.74 6.88
CA TYR A 614 17.48 4.95 6.33
C TYR A 614 18.17 5.46 5.07
N ARG A 615 19.50 5.36 4.97
CA ARG A 615 20.27 5.65 3.76
C ARG A 615 19.82 4.78 2.59
N ASN A 616 19.58 3.49 2.84
CA ASN A 616 19.16 2.53 1.81
C ASN A 616 17.75 2.80 1.25
N ASN A 617 16.90 3.51 1.98
CA ASN A 617 15.58 3.93 1.48
C ASN A 617 15.65 4.96 0.33
N VAL A 618 16.79 5.62 0.13
CA VAL A 618 17.00 6.65 -0.91
C VAL A 618 18.23 6.40 -1.78
N LEU A 619 18.93 5.28 -1.58
CA LEU A 619 20.17 5.01 -2.32
C LEU A 619 19.94 4.94 -3.84
N HIS A 620 18.78 4.46 -4.28
CA HIS A 620 18.39 4.41 -5.69
C HIS A 620 18.23 5.79 -6.33
N VAL A 621 17.89 6.82 -5.53
CA VAL A 621 17.79 8.22 -5.97
C VAL A 621 19.18 8.79 -6.24
N PHE A 622 20.15 8.49 -5.37
CA PHE A 622 21.51 9.01 -5.44
C PHE A 622 22.46 8.15 -6.28
N ALA A 623 22.06 6.95 -6.71
CA ALA A 623 22.95 5.99 -7.36
C ALA A 623 23.59 6.54 -8.65
N LEU A 624 22.80 7.17 -9.52
CA LEU A 624 23.29 7.73 -10.77
C LEU A 624 24.23 8.95 -10.54
N PRO A 625 23.84 10.00 -9.79
CA PRO A 625 24.76 11.11 -9.54
C PRO A 625 26.01 10.66 -8.75
N ALA A 626 25.90 9.72 -7.82
CA ALA A 626 27.05 9.15 -7.12
C ALA A 626 27.98 8.38 -8.08
N LEU A 627 27.42 7.63 -9.04
CA LEU A 627 28.22 6.97 -10.07
C LEU A 627 28.97 7.99 -10.92
N LEU A 628 28.30 9.04 -11.40
CA LEU A 628 28.92 10.09 -12.20
C LEU A 628 30.03 10.80 -11.41
N ALA A 629 29.79 11.12 -10.13
CA ALA A 629 30.79 11.71 -9.25
C ALA A 629 32.00 10.77 -9.04
N SER A 630 31.78 9.46 -9.00
CA SER A 630 32.84 8.46 -8.81
C SER A 630 33.88 8.47 -9.93
N PHE A 631 33.48 8.76 -11.17
CA PHE A 631 34.41 8.82 -12.32
C PHE A 631 35.51 9.86 -12.15
N PHE A 632 35.23 10.93 -11.40
CA PHE A 632 36.12 12.05 -11.15
C PHE A 632 36.97 11.90 -9.87
N LEU A 633 36.89 10.77 -9.15
CA LEU A 633 37.75 10.50 -8.00
C LEU A 633 39.20 10.21 -8.41
N SER A 634 39.36 9.43 -9.48
CA SER A 634 40.68 9.07 -10.04
C SER A 634 41.01 9.83 -11.32
N SER A 635 40.00 10.35 -12.03
CA SER A 635 40.18 11.07 -13.30
C SER A 635 40.00 12.57 -13.11
N SER A 636 40.98 13.39 -13.51
CA SER A 636 40.86 14.84 -13.38
C SER A 636 39.99 15.50 -14.46
N ARG A 637 39.90 14.87 -15.63
CA ARG A 637 39.12 15.33 -16.79
C ARG A 637 38.55 14.13 -17.54
N MET A 638 37.35 14.26 -18.11
CA MET A 638 36.70 13.23 -18.94
C MET A 638 35.82 13.88 -20.01
N SER A 639 35.76 13.29 -21.21
CA SER A 639 34.82 13.74 -22.23
C SER A 639 33.40 13.23 -21.96
N ARG A 640 32.39 13.90 -22.53
CA ARG A 640 31.00 13.44 -22.47
C ARG A 640 30.84 12.00 -22.97
N GLU A 641 31.46 11.68 -24.10
CA GLU A 641 31.41 10.35 -24.71
C GLU A 641 31.95 9.26 -23.75
N GLN A 642 33.07 9.52 -23.08
CA GLN A 642 33.63 8.58 -22.10
C GLN A 642 32.71 8.36 -20.90
N ILE A 643 32.10 9.44 -20.39
CA ILE A 643 31.17 9.38 -19.27
C ILE A 643 29.97 8.50 -19.64
N LEU A 644 29.37 8.74 -20.80
CA LEU A 644 28.22 7.96 -21.30
C LEU A 644 28.60 6.49 -21.51
N ARG A 645 29.75 6.21 -22.13
CA ARG A 645 30.22 4.84 -22.34
C ARG A 645 30.34 4.06 -21.02
N TYR A 646 30.98 4.64 -20.00
CA TYR A 646 31.15 3.96 -18.71
C TYR A 646 29.86 3.90 -17.91
N CYS A 647 29.04 4.95 -17.98
CA CYS A 647 27.72 4.97 -17.34
C CYS A 647 26.83 3.86 -17.91
N SER A 648 26.70 3.77 -19.24
CA SER A 648 25.93 2.74 -19.92
C SER A 648 26.44 1.32 -19.64
N ALA A 649 27.74 1.14 -19.41
CA ALA A 649 28.30 -0.15 -19.04
C ALA A 649 27.93 -0.58 -17.60
N LEU A 650 27.79 0.36 -16.66
CA LEU A 650 27.52 0.05 -15.25
C LEU A 650 26.04 0.15 -14.87
N TYR A 651 25.30 1.01 -15.56
CA TYR A 651 23.92 1.35 -15.22
C TYR A 651 22.98 0.14 -15.16
N PRO A 652 23.00 -0.84 -16.09
CA PRO A 652 22.09 -1.99 -16.03
C PRO A 652 22.16 -2.78 -14.72
N TYR A 653 23.37 -2.90 -14.14
CA TYR A 653 23.56 -3.61 -12.87
C TYR A 653 23.05 -2.81 -11.68
N LEU A 654 23.27 -1.50 -11.68
CA LEU A 654 22.70 -0.61 -10.66
C LEU A 654 21.18 -0.58 -10.75
N GLN A 655 20.64 -0.46 -11.97
CA GLN A 655 19.21 -0.44 -12.25
C GLN A 655 18.54 -1.73 -11.76
N SER A 656 19.13 -2.88 -12.08
CA SER A 656 18.61 -4.20 -11.68
C SER A 656 18.66 -4.41 -10.15
N GLU A 657 19.72 -3.95 -9.48
CA GLU A 657 19.88 -4.12 -8.03
C GLU A 657 19.05 -3.13 -7.19
N LEU A 658 18.89 -1.90 -7.69
CA LEU A 658 18.25 -0.79 -6.96
C LEU A 658 16.87 -0.41 -7.52
N PHE A 659 16.37 -1.10 -8.54
CA PHE A 659 15.12 -0.78 -9.25
C PHE A 659 15.05 0.70 -9.66
N ILE A 660 16.10 1.19 -10.30
CA ILE A 660 16.16 2.58 -10.77
C ILE A 660 15.18 2.76 -11.94
N ARG A 661 14.47 3.90 -11.96
CA ARG A 661 13.38 4.17 -12.91
C ARG A 661 13.78 4.43 -14.36
N PHE A 662 14.94 5.04 -14.59
CA PHE A 662 15.29 5.52 -15.94
C PHE A 662 15.54 4.35 -16.87
N THR A 663 14.93 4.39 -18.06
CA THR A 663 15.19 3.39 -19.09
C THR A 663 16.57 3.62 -19.72
N GLN A 664 17.04 2.67 -20.51
CA GLN A 664 18.31 2.82 -21.21
C GLN A 664 18.27 3.96 -22.26
N GLU A 665 17.09 4.22 -22.82
CA GLU A 665 16.85 5.30 -23.79
C GLU A 665 16.88 6.68 -23.12
N GLU A 666 16.39 6.78 -21.88
CA GLU A 666 16.41 8.03 -21.12
C GLU A 666 17.78 8.36 -20.50
N LEU A 667 18.66 7.35 -20.41
CA LEU A 667 19.91 7.46 -19.65
C LEU A 667 20.79 8.61 -20.13
N GLU A 668 20.95 8.80 -21.44
CA GLU A 668 21.80 9.86 -22.00
C GLU A 668 21.31 11.25 -21.58
N GLY A 669 20.01 11.53 -21.75
CA GLY A 669 19.44 12.82 -21.39
C GLY A 669 19.49 13.10 -19.88
N VAL A 670 19.32 12.06 -19.05
CA VAL A 670 19.41 12.21 -17.59
C VAL A 670 20.86 12.40 -17.13
N VAL A 671 21.83 11.76 -17.79
CA VAL A 671 23.26 11.99 -17.52
C VAL A 671 23.63 13.44 -17.83
N ASP A 672 23.17 13.99 -18.95
CA ASP A 672 23.43 15.40 -19.29
C ASP A 672 22.85 16.36 -18.24
N GLN A 673 21.61 16.14 -17.81
CA GLN A 673 20.98 16.95 -16.75
C GLN A 673 21.81 16.92 -15.45
N TRP A 674 22.33 15.75 -15.07
CA TRP A 674 23.19 15.62 -13.89
C TRP A 674 24.54 16.33 -14.06
N LEU A 675 25.16 16.23 -15.24
CA LEU A 675 26.42 16.91 -15.53
C LEU A 675 26.24 18.44 -15.50
N GLU A 676 25.14 18.96 -16.04
CA GLU A 676 24.79 20.37 -15.94
C GLU A 676 24.57 20.80 -14.49
N ALA A 677 23.83 20.02 -13.70
CA ALA A 677 23.64 20.28 -12.28
C ALA A 677 24.97 20.29 -11.51
N PHE A 678 25.91 19.40 -11.86
CA PHE A 678 27.24 19.38 -11.26
C PHE A 678 28.06 20.63 -11.63
N VAL A 679 27.94 21.13 -12.86
CA VAL A 679 28.60 22.37 -13.29
C VAL A 679 28.02 23.58 -12.57
N GLU A 680 26.69 23.67 -12.46
CA GLU A 680 26.00 24.76 -11.76
C GLU A 680 26.36 24.83 -10.27
N GLN A 681 26.48 23.67 -9.62
CA GLN A 681 26.89 23.57 -8.21
C GLN A 681 28.42 23.64 -8.01
N GLY A 682 29.20 23.85 -9.07
CA GLY A 682 30.66 23.94 -9.04
C GLY A 682 31.37 22.62 -8.69
N LEU A 683 30.66 21.50 -8.74
CA LEU A 683 31.22 20.15 -8.56
C LEU A 683 32.05 19.71 -9.77
N LEU A 684 31.79 20.28 -10.95
CA LEU A 684 32.56 20.13 -12.18
C LEU A 684 32.68 21.49 -12.88
N ARG A 685 33.64 21.60 -13.80
CA ARG A 685 33.73 22.69 -14.78
C ARG A 685 33.66 22.11 -16.18
N ARG A 686 33.00 22.80 -17.10
CA ARG A 686 32.94 22.41 -18.52
C ARG A 686 33.87 23.30 -19.34
N GLU A 687 34.76 22.67 -20.09
CA GLU A 687 35.63 23.29 -21.09
C GLU A 687 35.39 22.52 -22.39
N ASP A 688 34.69 23.14 -23.36
CA ASP A 688 34.21 22.47 -24.58
C ASP A 688 33.41 21.18 -24.28
N ASP A 689 33.88 20.03 -24.75
CA ASP A 689 33.29 18.70 -24.51
C ASP A 689 33.91 17.96 -23.30
N MET A 690 34.80 18.63 -22.56
CA MET A 690 35.49 18.08 -21.40
C MET A 690 34.88 18.57 -20.09
N PHE A 691 34.63 17.63 -19.20
CA PHE A 691 34.28 17.88 -17.81
C PHE A 691 35.52 17.74 -16.94
N ILE A 692 35.77 18.71 -16.07
CA ILE A 692 36.97 18.81 -15.26
C ILE A 692 36.59 18.93 -13.80
N ARG A 693 37.21 18.10 -12.95
CA ARG A 693 36.97 18.15 -11.51
C ARG A 693 37.66 19.37 -10.86
N PRO A 694 37.15 19.85 -9.72
CA PRO A 694 37.82 20.84 -8.88
C PRO A 694 39.16 20.34 -8.31
N ALA A 695 40.02 21.26 -7.87
CA ALA A 695 41.29 20.90 -7.24
C ALA A 695 41.06 20.03 -5.98
N PRO A 696 41.91 19.03 -5.67
CA PRO A 696 41.72 18.17 -4.51
C PRO A 696 41.66 18.90 -3.15
N SER A 697 42.29 20.07 -3.06
CA SER A 697 42.25 20.96 -1.88
C SER A 697 40.97 21.78 -1.76
N SER A 698 40.13 21.81 -2.79
CA SER A 698 38.89 22.61 -2.80
C SER A 698 37.77 21.95 -2.00
N ARG A 699 36.87 22.78 -1.47
CA ARG A 699 35.67 22.29 -0.76
C ARG A 699 34.74 21.52 -1.69
N GLN A 700 34.63 21.94 -2.96
CA GLN A 700 33.81 21.31 -3.98
C GLN A 700 34.27 19.87 -4.26
N PHE A 701 35.59 19.62 -4.26
CA PHE A 701 36.10 18.26 -4.41
C PHE A 701 35.73 17.36 -3.22
N VAL A 702 35.71 17.90 -1.99
CA VAL A 702 35.24 17.15 -0.81
C VAL A 702 33.75 16.79 -0.96
N LEU A 703 32.92 17.73 -1.40
CA LEU A 703 31.50 17.49 -1.65
C LEU A 703 31.27 16.43 -2.74
N LEU A 704 31.99 16.54 -3.86
CA LEU A 704 31.98 15.55 -4.95
C LEU A 704 32.39 14.15 -4.43
N THR A 705 33.40 14.10 -3.56
CA THR A 705 33.89 12.85 -2.96
C THR A 705 32.85 12.20 -2.05
N LEU A 706 32.16 12.98 -1.21
CA LEU A 706 31.10 12.47 -0.34
C LEU A 706 29.93 11.92 -1.14
N LEU A 707 29.52 12.62 -2.21
CA LEU A 707 28.48 12.12 -3.12
C LEU A 707 28.89 10.80 -3.78
N ALA A 708 30.12 10.71 -4.31
CA ALA A 708 30.62 9.49 -4.94
C ALA A 708 30.64 8.29 -3.99
N ARG A 709 30.97 8.51 -2.72
CA ARG A 709 31.06 7.45 -1.70
C ARG A 709 29.72 6.77 -1.39
N ALA A 710 28.59 7.39 -1.72
CA ALA A 710 27.28 6.79 -1.53
C ALA A 710 27.13 5.42 -2.24
N ILE A 711 27.75 5.24 -3.42
CA ILE A 711 27.61 4.02 -4.23
C ILE A 711 28.83 3.10 -4.21
N VAL A 712 29.93 3.53 -3.59
CA VAL A 712 31.22 2.81 -3.60
C VAL A 712 31.08 1.37 -3.11
N GLN A 713 30.28 1.10 -2.08
CA GLN A 713 30.10 -0.27 -1.56
C GLN A 713 29.43 -1.20 -2.60
N THR A 714 28.47 -0.69 -3.37
CA THR A 714 27.86 -1.46 -4.47
C THR A 714 28.88 -1.73 -5.58
N LEU A 715 29.66 -0.71 -5.97
CA LEU A 715 30.70 -0.87 -6.99
C LEU A 715 31.83 -1.83 -6.54
N GLN A 716 32.17 -1.85 -5.25
CA GLN A 716 33.11 -2.81 -4.67
C GLN A 716 32.60 -4.24 -4.80
N ARG A 717 31.31 -4.49 -4.51
CA ARG A 717 30.71 -5.83 -4.67
C ARG A 717 30.71 -6.28 -6.12
N PHE A 718 30.41 -5.38 -7.05
CA PHE A 718 30.49 -5.69 -8.49
C PHE A 718 31.92 -6.04 -8.89
N TYR A 719 32.89 -5.21 -8.50
CA TYR A 719 34.31 -5.46 -8.81
C TYR A 719 34.79 -6.78 -8.21
N MET A 720 34.45 -7.06 -6.95
CA MET A 720 34.78 -8.30 -6.25
C MET A 720 34.34 -9.54 -7.03
N ALA A 721 33.07 -9.60 -7.42
CA ALA A 721 32.53 -10.74 -8.17
C ALA A 721 33.20 -10.87 -9.54
N THR A 722 33.43 -9.76 -10.25
CA THR A 722 34.13 -9.81 -11.54
C THR A 722 35.60 -10.20 -11.40
N ALA A 723 36.31 -9.72 -10.38
CA ALA A 723 37.72 -10.03 -10.17
C ALA A 723 37.94 -11.49 -9.80
N LEU A 724 37.10 -12.05 -8.92
CA LEU A 724 37.13 -13.48 -8.57
C LEU A 724 36.85 -14.37 -9.79
N LEU A 725 35.90 -13.97 -10.64
CA LEU A 725 35.62 -14.70 -11.87
C LEU A 725 36.79 -14.63 -12.86
N LEU A 726 37.33 -13.44 -13.11
CA LEU A 726 38.44 -13.23 -14.06
C LEU A 726 39.70 -13.98 -13.62
N ASN A 727 39.99 -14.03 -12.32
CA ASN A 727 41.14 -14.77 -11.78
C ASN A 727 40.95 -16.29 -11.87
N ALA A 728 39.72 -16.79 -11.75
CA ALA A 728 39.46 -18.23 -11.86
C ALA A 728 39.56 -18.73 -13.31
N GLY A 729 39.36 -17.86 -14.30
CA GLY A 729 39.42 -18.19 -15.71
C GLY A 729 38.11 -18.75 -16.28
N GLN A 730 38.14 -19.11 -17.57
CA GLN A 730 36.97 -19.58 -18.32
C GLN A 730 36.51 -20.95 -17.84
N TYR A 731 35.20 -21.12 -17.64
CA TYR A 731 34.55 -22.38 -17.25
C TYR A 731 35.05 -23.02 -15.94
N ALA A 732 35.72 -22.27 -15.07
CA ALA A 732 36.23 -22.78 -13.80
C ALA A 732 35.16 -22.82 -12.69
N LEU A 733 34.32 -21.78 -12.61
CA LEU A 733 33.34 -21.59 -11.53
C LEU A 733 31.91 -21.69 -12.02
N SER A 734 31.03 -22.29 -11.23
CA SER A 734 29.58 -22.14 -11.36
C SER A 734 29.11 -20.83 -10.71
N ALA A 735 27.87 -20.43 -10.98
CA ALA A 735 27.27 -19.25 -10.35
C ALA A 735 27.22 -19.36 -8.82
N GLU A 736 26.91 -20.55 -8.28
CA GLU A 736 26.85 -20.79 -6.84
C GLU A 736 28.24 -20.77 -6.19
N GLU A 737 29.25 -21.32 -6.86
CA GLU A 737 30.65 -21.28 -6.38
C GLU A 737 31.15 -19.83 -6.31
N LEU A 738 30.94 -19.05 -7.38
CA LEU A 738 31.32 -17.64 -7.41
C LEU A 738 30.61 -16.83 -6.32
N GLU A 739 29.31 -17.06 -6.13
CA GLU A 739 28.51 -16.43 -5.08
C GLU A 739 29.08 -16.70 -3.68
N ASN A 740 29.42 -17.96 -3.37
CA ASN A 740 30.01 -18.33 -2.09
C ASN A 740 31.38 -17.67 -1.87
N LEU A 741 32.22 -17.61 -2.91
CA LEU A 741 33.53 -16.96 -2.84
C LEU A 741 33.41 -15.46 -2.57
N CYS A 742 32.43 -14.79 -3.18
CA CYS A 742 32.17 -13.37 -2.92
C CYS A 742 31.83 -13.13 -1.45
N VAL A 743 31.03 -14.00 -0.82
CA VAL A 743 30.69 -13.89 0.61
C VAL A 743 31.94 -14.03 1.49
N VAL A 744 32.79 -15.02 1.22
CA VAL A 744 34.05 -15.23 1.97
C VAL A 744 34.99 -14.03 1.80
N MET A 745 35.13 -13.54 0.57
CA MET A 745 35.96 -12.38 0.29
C MET A 745 35.45 -11.11 0.96
N ALA A 746 34.13 -10.89 0.96
CA ALA A 746 33.51 -9.78 1.66
C ALA A 746 33.79 -9.83 3.17
N GLN A 747 33.68 -11.02 3.79
CA GLN A 747 34.04 -11.23 5.20
C GLN A 747 35.50 -10.88 5.48
N ARG A 748 36.43 -11.35 4.64
CA ARG A 748 37.86 -11.03 4.78
C ARG A 748 38.13 -9.52 4.66
N LEU A 749 37.56 -8.86 3.65
CA LEU A 749 37.72 -7.40 3.49
C LEU A 749 37.09 -6.60 4.61
N SER A 750 35.99 -7.06 5.20
CA SER A 750 35.40 -6.40 6.37
C SER A 750 36.32 -6.45 7.58
N ILE A 751 37.01 -7.56 7.80
CA ILE A 751 37.99 -7.69 8.89
C ILE A 751 39.19 -6.78 8.61
N LEU A 752 39.68 -6.74 7.37
CA LEU A 752 40.86 -5.97 6.99
C LEU A 752 40.63 -4.45 6.93
N HIS A 753 39.45 -4.01 6.50
CA HIS A 753 39.14 -2.59 6.24
C HIS A 753 38.02 -2.02 7.10
N GLY A 754 37.47 -2.78 8.05
CA GLY A 754 36.40 -2.33 8.94
C GLY A 754 35.05 -2.07 8.24
N LEU A 755 34.78 -2.75 7.11
CA LEU A 755 33.56 -2.57 6.32
C LEU A 755 32.34 -3.23 7.00
N ASN A 756 31.72 -2.55 7.97
CA ASN A 756 30.65 -3.11 8.80
C ASN A 756 29.22 -2.91 8.25
N ALA A 757 29.03 -2.76 6.94
CA ALA A 757 27.69 -2.63 6.36
C ALA A 757 27.05 -4.03 6.22
N PRO A 758 25.90 -4.32 6.86
CA PRO A 758 25.29 -5.66 6.86
C PRO A 758 24.98 -6.21 5.45
N GLU A 759 24.66 -5.33 4.50
CA GLU A 759 24.39 -5.67 3.10
C GLU A 759 25.64 -6.09 2.31
N PHE A 760 26.85 -5.79 2.79
CA PHE A 760 28.08 -6.12 2.08
C PHE A 760 28.30 -7.64 1.96
N PHE A 761 27.74 -8.40 2.90
CA PHE A 761 27.81 -9.87 2.95
C PHE A 761 26.56 -10.55 2.40
N ASP A 762 25.61 -9.79 1.85
CA ASP A 762 24.32 -10.36 1.43
C ASP A 762 24.51 -11.24 0.19
N LYS A 763 24.49 -12.55 0.43
CA LYS A 763 24.55 -13.62 -0.56
C LYS A 763 23.53 -13.43 -1.70
N SER A 764 22.35 -12.87 -1.41
CA SER A 764 21.31 -12.64 -2.42
C SER A 764 21.67 -11.53 -3.41
N LEU A 765 22.43 -10.51 -2.98
CA LEU A 765 22.86 -9.43 -3.86
C LEU A 765 23.91 -9.92 -4.86
N PHE A 766 24.86 -10.77 -4.43
CA PHE A 766 25.82 -11.39 -5.35
C PHE A 766 25.13 -12.29 -6.38
N ARG A 767 24.20 -13.14 -5.93
CA ARG A 767 23.39 -13.97 -6.83
C ARG A 767 22.69 -13.15 -7.92
N HIS A 768 22.05 -12.06 -7.50
CA HIS A 768 21.30 -11.19 -8.40
C HIS A 768 22.21 -10.48 -9.41
N PHE A 769 23.39 -10.03 -8.97
CA PHE A 769 24.39 -9.46 -9.85
C PHE A 769 24.89 -10.47 -10.89
N ILE A 770 25.22 -11.70 -10.48
CA ILE A 770 25.63 -12.78 -11.38
C ILE A 770 24.51 -13.12 -12.39
N GLN A 771 23.25 -13.18 -11.93
CA GLN A 771 22.12 -13.38 -12.82
C GLN A 771 21.96 -12.25 -13.82
N THR A 772 22.11 -11.00 -13.38
CA THR A 772 22.05 -9.84 -14.28
C THR A 772 23.16 -9.88 -15.32
N LEU A 773 24.37 -10.32 -14.95
CA LEU A 773 25.47 -10.53 -15.90
C LEU A 773 25.15 -11.61 -16.96
N LEU A 774 24.43 -12.67 -16.58
CA LEU A 774 23.94 -13.69 -17.52
C LEU A 774 22.84 -13.12 -18.43
N ASP A 775 21.88 -12.40 -17.88
CA ASP A 775 20.76 -11.82 -18.61
C ASP A 775 21.23 -10.77 -19.64
N GLN A 776 22.29 -10.01 -19.32
CA GLN A 776 22.95 -9.08 -20.22
C GLN A 776 23.91 -9.75 -21.23
N GLY A 777 24.07 -11.08 -21.16
CA GLY A 777 24.95 -11.84 -22.06
C GLY A 777 26.45 -11.60 -21.83
N VAL A 778 26.82 -10.96 -20.73
CA VAL A 778 28.24 -10.75 -20.34
C VAL A 778 28.87 -12.06 -19.87
N LEU A 779 28.07 -12.88 -19.20
CA LEU A 779 28.41 -14.26 -18.85
C LEU A 779 27.61 -15.25 -19.68
N ARG A 780 28.19 -16.42 -19.90
CA ARG A 780 27.52 -17.58 -20.50
C ARG A 780 27.75 -18.80 -19.64
N GLN A 781 26.87 -19.79 -19.75
CA GLN A 781 27.00 -21.08 -19.06
C GLN A 781 27.18 -22.19 -20.08
N ASN A 782 28.07 -23.15 -19.80
CA ASN A 782 28.16 -24.40 -20.55
C ASN A 782 27.11 -25.41 -20.08
N GLY A 783 27.09 -26.61 -20.68
CA GLY A 783 26.17 -27.70 -20.29
C GLY A 783 26.33 -28.20 -18.85
N GLU A 784 27.45 -27.91 -18.19
CA GLU A 784 27.75 -28.25 -16.80
C GLU A 784 27.43 -27.09 -15.82
N GLY A 785 26.90 -25.97 -16.32
CA GLY A 785 26.59 -24.78 -15.50
C GLY A 785 27.81 -23.94 -15.09
N LYS A 786 28.98 -24.18 -15.70
CA LYS A 786 30.20 -23.39 -15.48
C LYS A 786 30.20 -22.12 -16.32
N LEU A 787 30.69 -21.04 -15.73
CA LEU A 787 30.63 -19.69 -16.27
C LEU A 787 31.81 -19.41 -17.21
N SER A 788 31.51 -18.85 -18.38
CA SER A 788 32.48 -18.15 -19.21
C SER A 788 32.14 -16.67 -19.31
N HIS A 789 33.14 -15.86 -19.65
CA HIS A 789 33.03 -14.42 -19.78
C HIS A 789 33.54 -13.94 -21.13
N HIS A 790 33.02 -12.80 -21.59
CA HIS A 790 33.52 -12.17 -22.81
C HIS A 790 35.01 -11.78 -22.69
N PRO A 791 35.85 -11.93 -23.73
CA PRO A 791 37.28 -11.58 -23.67
C PRO A 791 37.54 -10.09 -23.34
N GLN A 792 36.67 -9.20 -23.80
CA GLN A 792 36.78 -7.75 -23.53
C GLN A 792 36.37 -7.36 -22.10
N LEU A 793 35.81 -8.29 -21.31
CA LEU A 793 35.36 -8.01 -19.95
C LEU A 793 36.55 -7.56 -19.08
N THR A 794 37.71 -8.19 -19.24
CA THR A 794 38.91 -7.87 -18.44
C THR A 794 39.33 -6.42 -18.59
N GLU A 795 39.44 -5.93 -19.83
CA GLU A 795 39.84 -4.55 -20.11
C GLU A 795 38.79 -3.54 -19.62
N LEU A 796 37.51 -3.85 -19.82
CA LEU A 796 36.40 -3.02 -19.38
C LEU A 796 36.34 -2.91 -17.84
N VAL A 797 36.41 -4.04 -17.14
CA VAL A 797 36.36 -4.11 -15.67
C VAL A 797 37.54 -3.35 -15.09
N GLU A 798 38.75 -3.54 -15.61
CA GLU A 798 39.93 -2.84 -15.12
C GLU A 798 39.92 -1.34 -15.44
N GLY A 799 39.45 -0.96 -16.63
CA GLY A 799 39.25 0.44 -16.99
C GLY A 799 38.24 1.13 -16.08
N VAL A 800 37.13 0.48 -15.79
CA VAL A 800 36.06 1.03 -14.94
C VAL A 800 36.50 1.06 -13.48
N ALA A 801 37.04 -0.03 -12.95
CA ALA A 801 37.47 -0.14 -11.56
C ALA A 801 38.53 0.92 -11.23
N LYS A 802 39.47 1.19 -12.14
CA LYS A 802 40.47 2.26 -11.97
C LYS A 802 39.86 3.64 -11.72
N ARG A 803 38.70 3.90 -12.32
CA ARG A 803 38.01 5.20 -12.25
C ARG A 803 37.11 5.32 -11.04
N VAL A 804 36.40 4.25 -10.67
CA VAL A 804 35.33 4.30 -9.67
C VAL A 804 35.73 3.81 -8.27
N LEU A 805 36.86 3.10 -8.15
CA LEU A 805 37.33 2.55 -6.86
C LEU A 805 38.71 3.10 -6.45
N PRO A 806 38.91 3.39 -5.14
CA PRO A 806 40.23 3.71 -4.59
C PRO A 806 41.27 2.62 -4.85
N ALA A 807 42.52 3.01 -5.09
CA ALA A 807 43.60 2.09 -5.40
C ALA A 807 43.82 1.02 -4.31
N GLU A 808 43.81 1.43 -3.02
CA GLU A 808 43.95 0.52 -1.87
C GLU A 808 42.95 -0.63 -1.94
N ILE A 809 41.66 -0.31 -2.14
CA ILE A 809 40.58 -1.31 -2.14
C ILE A 809 40.70 -2.25 -3.34
N ARG A 810 41.06 -1.72 -4.52
CA ARG A 810 41.31 -2.57 -5.69
C ARG A 810 42.48 -3.51 -5.48
N MET A 811 43.56 -3.03 -4.86
CA MET A 811 44.74 -3.82 -4.56
C MET A 811 44.44 -4.92 -3.54
N SER A 812 43.72 -4.59 -2.45
CA SER A 812 43.27 -5.59 -1.47
C SER A 812 42.39 -6.66 -2.10
N ILE A 813 41.43 -6.27 -2.94
CA ILE A 813 40.57 -7.21 -3.67
C ILE A 813 41.42 -8.12 -4.56
N ARG A 814 42.34 -7.55 -5.34
CA ARG A 814 43.22 -8.33 -6.21
C ARG A 814 44.12 -9.27 -5.43
N GLN A 815 44.75 -8.81 -4.35
CA GLN A 815 45.64 -9.63 -3.53
C GLN A 815 44.91 -10.86 -2.98
N VAL A 816 43.75 -10.65 -2.36
CA VAL A 816 42.93 -11.75 -1.83
C VAL A 816 42.46 -12.71 -2.94
N ALA A 817 42.16 -12.18 -4.13
CA ALA A 817 41.75 -13.00 -5.27
C ALA A 817 42.92 -13.74 -5.94
N LEU A 818 44.16 -13.26 -5.80
CA LEU A 818 45.37 -13.87 -6.37
C LEU A 818 45.98 -14.96 -5.47
N GLU A 819 46.02 -14.74 -4.15
CA GLU A 819 46.52 -15.73 -3.17
C GLU A 819 45.82 -17.11 -3.35
N ARG A 820 44.55 -17.13 -3.75
CA ARG A 820 43.83 -18.37 -4.06
C ARG A 820 44.34 -19.10 -5.31
N GLY A 821 44.79 -18.36 -6.32
CA GLY A 821 45.33 -18.95 -7.55
C GLY A 821 46.61 -19.74 -7.30
N GLU A 822 47.37 -19.34 -6.27
CA GLU A 822 48.59 -20.01 -5.82
C GLU A 822 48.24 -21.23 -4.94
N ASP A 823 47.33 -21.10 -3.97
CA ASP A 823 46.91 -22.22 -3.10
C ASP A 823 46.14 -23.35 -3.83
N ALA A 824 45.47 -23.05 -4.96
CA ALA A 824 44.79 -24.06 -5.77
C ALA A 824 45.73 -24.81 -6.74
N ALA A 825 46.98 -24.36 -6.87
CA ALA A 825 47.99 -24.93 -7.75
C ALA A 825 48.96 -25.89 -7.03
N GLU A 826 48.90 -25.99 -5.69
CA GLU A 826 49.59 -27.05 -4.95
C GLU A 826 48.74 -28.35 -4.97
N PRO A 827 49.22 -29.43 -5.60
CA PRO A 827 48.57 -30.72 -5.49
C PRO A 827 48.76 -31.25 -4.06
N ALA A 828 47.67 -31.72 -3.45
CA ALA A 828 47.73 -32.56 -2.25
C ALA A 828 48.42 -33.90 -2.53
#